data_AF-A0A661N2X6-F1
#
_entry.id   AF-A0A661N2X6-F1
#
_cell.length_a   1.000
_cell.length_b   1.000
_cell.length_c   1.000
_cell.angle_alpha   90.00
_cell.angle_beta   90.00
_cell.angle_gamma   90.00
#
_symmetry.space_group_name_H-M   'P 1'
#
loop_
_entity.id
_entity.type
_entity.pdbx_description
1 polymer ?
#
loop_
_entity_poly.entity_id
_entity_poly.type
_entity_poly.pdbx_seq_one_letter_code
_entity_poly.pdbx_strand_id
1 'polypeptide(L)'
;MQRYAAYVAFFLSGASSLIFQNIWSRMLHHVFGATTIAMSSVVTLFMAGLGLEAFIAGRYADRIKHPIITYAFAELGVGLWAMLIPFMVNPEGWLADVNYTLRNSLGAESMGFMVARFLVVMPILLVPTTLMGTTLPLLARHFVQQEQRSGAAASNVGVLYAINTFGAVLGINLAGFILLPTVGLAYTNIVALSMNLVLGIGILSFRGLLLGSMWERGTPLEWLPTKMKDLAAVAAAEKTEEAEEKAEEKAEKKAPKKSKKAKKAEEAELAAAGAEALETALPIPPIARKAAYFAFAASGAAALCYEVVWVRALSMTIGSSIYSFALILETFLIGIAGGSALCAAFMVRGRHRLTAAAIGAVALLALANVPWATGEDLLTYLLVTGVFAAPIAVMWGAVFAKSRASKLTDEVDDNPIPGLVMLGIPVLAGLGNAAKFGGHLSPILATVVGIIALYLAVMLVLRRYPILLIAIIQLLIAISAFANYLFQDEIPFAFASLVTTVSDLPEHVGTVQFFMFVTAGLCTLPAAIGMGAMFPLTIRVWTTGGKNIGRDVGVVYAGNTVGSIIGAWLPGFVLMPLIGMERTLHVGMALNLLLALMMLIVSAAEPEESKEGKKSKEAEAGRDDATLPGTPPKKDGVPVWHAVTVYILAPLIPALAALLWLGTNGPDAMLRWNLSQMTLGVFRISLAADVLNPESWGEPDIVYYTDGLSTTVSVERWGRHYALKNNGKVDASNGDDMPTQIMVSAFPLLMHEEGPEDLDIAIIGFGSGVTVGSTLEFPVR
;
A
#
# COMPACT_ATOMS: atom_id res chain seq x y z
N MET A 1 24.85 -5.83 -12.84
CA MET A 1 23.91 -6.87 -13.33
C MET A 1 23.19 -7.60 -12.20
N GLN A 2 23.89 -8.09 -11.16
CA GLN A 2 23.28 -8.86 -10.06
C GLN A 2 22.09 -8.16 -9.37
N ARG A 3 22.21 -6.87 -9.03
CA ARG A 3 21.11 -6.08 -8.43
C ARG A 3 19.85 -6.00 -9.32
N TYR A 4 20.02 -5.79 -10.63
CA TYR A 4 18.90 -5.69 -11.57
C TYR A 4 18.16 -7.02 -11.76
N ALA A 5 18.90 -8.14 -11.82
CA ALA A 5 18.28 -9.46 -11.93
C ALA A 5 17.36 -9.76 -10.73
N ALA A 6 17.76 -9.35 -9.53
CA ALA A 6 16.92 -9.51 -8.35
C ALA A 6 15.74 -8.55 -8.31
N TYR A 7 15.87 -7.31 -8.79
CA TYR A 7 14.73 -6.42 -8.93
C TYR A 7 13.68 -6.98 -9.89
N VAL A 8 14.12 -7.56 -11.01
CA VAL A 8 13.21 -8.25 -11.96
C VAL A 8 12.56 -9.46 -11.28
N ALA A 9 13.32 -10.27 -10.54
CA ALA A 9 12.78 -11.40 -9.78
C ALA A 9 11.68 -10.96 -8.80
N PHE A 10 11.94 -9.91 -8.03
CA PHE A 10 11.02 -9.36 -7.04
C PHE A 10 9.74 -8.81 -7.69
N PHE A 11 9.90 -8.13 -8.82
CA PHE A 11 8.80 -7.61 -9.60
C PHE A 11 7.90 -8.73 -10.13
N LEU A 12 8.50 -9.79 -10.70
CA LEU A 12 7.75 -10.95 -11.23
C LEU A 12 7.10 -11.78 -10.12
N SER A 13 7.78 -11.96 -8.99
CA SER A 13 7.23 -12.65 -7.81
C SER A 13 6.03 -11.89 -7.25
N GLY A 14 6.14 -10.57 -7.08
CA GLY A 14 5.01 -9.71 -6.69
C GLY A 14 3.84 -9.81 -7.68
N ALA A 15 4.12 -9.77 -8.99
CA ALA A 15 3.10 -9.91 -10.02
C ALA A 15 2.37 -11.26 -9.92
N SER A 16 3.11 -12.37 -9.85
CA SER A 16 2.52 -13.70 -9.72
C SER A 16 1.65 -13.85 -8.45
N SER A 17 2.11 -13.30 -7.32
CA SER A 17 1.41 -13.37 -6.03
C SER A 17 0.02 -12.75 -6.09
N LEU A 18 -0.13 -11.60 -6.76
CA LEU A 18 -1.41 -10.91 -6.89
C LEU A 18 -2.29 -11.48 -8.02
N ILE A 19 -1.70 -12.09 -9.05
CA ILE A 19 -2.47 -12.91 -9.99
C ILE A 19 -3.11 -14.07 -9.22
N PHE A 20 -2.34 -14.78 -8.38
CA PHE A 20 -2.85 -15.86 -7.53
C PHE A 20 -3.93 -15.40 -6.57
N GLN A 21 -3.75 -14.28 -5.87
CA GLN A 21 -4.77 -13.74 -4.99
C GLN A 21 -6.08 -13.47 -5.72
N ASN A 22 -6.03 -12.87 -6.92
CA ASN A 22 -7.21 -12.57 -7.71
C ASN A 22 -7.92 -13.86 -8.19
N ILE A 23 -7.18 -14.82 -8.74
CA ILE A 23 -7.79 -16.04 -9.30
C ILE A 23 -8.26 -17.02 -8.22
N TRP A 24 -7.51 -17.20 -7.12
CA TRP A 24 -7.91 -18.11 -6.05
C TRP A 24 -9.11 -17.55 -5.29
N SER A 25 -9.20 -16.22 -5.13
CA SER A 25 -10.42 -15.57 -4.64
C SER A 25 -11.63 -15.93 -5.50
N ARG A 26 -11.50 -15.81 -6.84
CA ARG A 26 -12.59 -16.17 -7.77
C ARG A 26 -12.94 -17.65 -7.74
N MET A 27 -11.96 -18.55 -7.72
CA MET A 27 -12.21 -19.99 -7.62
C MET A 27 -12.98 -20.33 -6.32
N LEU A 28 -12.60 -19.72 -5.20
CA LEU A 28 -13.31 -19.89 -3.94
C LEU A 28 -14.70 -19.24 -3.93
N HIS A 29 -14.91 -18.14 -4.68
CA HIS A 29 -16.25 -17.58 -4.88
C HIS A 29 -17.19 -18.54 -5.60
N HIS A 30 -16.69 -19.37 -6.52
CA HIS A 30 -17.51 -20.39 -7.16
C HIS A 30 -17.94 -21.50 -6.18
N VAL A 31 -17.16 -21.75 -5.12
CA VAL A 31 -17.47 -22.77 -4.11
C VAL A 31 -18.34 -22.22 -2.97
N PHE A 32 -18.04 -21.01 -2.48
CA PHE A 32 -18.68 -20.45 -1.28
C PHE A 32 -19.70 -19.34 -1.55
N GLY A 33 -19.75 -18.83 -2.79
CA GLY A 33 -20.49 -17.63 -3.18
C GLY A 33 -19.65 -16.35 -3.07
N ALA A 34 -19.99 -15.34 -3.88
CA ALA A 34 -19.36 -14.03 -3.89
C ALA A 34 -19.89 -13.15 -2.73
N THR A 35 -19.44 -13.46 -1.51
CA THR A 35 -19.77 -12.66 -0.31
C THR A 35 -18.55 -11.87 0.16
N THR A 36 -18.78 -10.71 0.77
CA THR A 36 -17.67 -9.93 1.36
C THR A 36 -16.89 -10.74 2.40
N ILE A 37 -17.55 -11.66 3.11
CA ILE A 37 -16.93 -12.58 4.07
C ILE A 37 -15.92 -13.52 3.39
N ALA A 38 -16.26 -14.06 2.21
CA ALA A 38 -15.34 -14.88 1.44
C ALA A 38 -14.12 -14.06 0.99
N MET A 39 -14.34 -12.83 0.49
CA MET A 39 -13.24 -11.92 0.12
C MET A 39 -12.34 -11.57 1.30
N SER A 40 -12.91 -11.15 2.44
CA SER A 40 -12.15 -10.86 3.66
C SER A 40 -11.37 -12.10 4.13
N SER A 41 -11.94 -13.30 4.07
CA SER A 41 -11.27 -14.54 4.47
C SER A 41 -10.04 -14.83 3.61
N VAL A 42 -10.13 -14.65 2.29
CA VAL A 42 -9.00 -14.85 1.37
C VAL A 42 -7.89 -13.84 1.67
N VAL A 43 -8.23 -12.55 1.79
CA VAL A 43 -7.25 -11.50 2.13
C VAL A 43 -6.61 -11.79 3.48
N THR A 44 -7.39 -12.18 4.50
CA THR A 44 -6.89 -12.55 5.82
C THR A 44 -5.91 -13.73 5.75
N LEU A 45 -6.20 -14.78 4.97
CA LEU A 45 -5.32 -15.95 4.83
C LEU A 45 -4.05 -15.65 4.02
N PHE A 46 -4.15 -14.79 3.01
CA PHE A 46 -2.99 -14.28 2.29
C PHE A 46 -2.06 -13.50 3.21
N MET A 47 -2.61 -12.53 3.94
CA MET A 47 -1.83 -11.76 4.93
C MET A 47 -1.28 -12.67 6.03
N ALA A 48 -2.08 -13.60 6.56
CA ALA A 48 -1.62 -14.57 7.56
C ALA A 48 -0.41 -15.37 7.10
N GLY A 49 -0.39 -15.83 5.85
CA GLY A 49 0.76 -16.54 5.30
C GLY A 49 2.00 -15.64 5.17
N LEU A 50 1.85 -14.46 4.55
CA LEU A 50 2.96 -13.51 4.38
C LEU A 50 3.58 -13.13 5.73
N GLY A 51 2.76 -12.93 6.77
CA GLY A 51 3.21 -12.57 8.11
C GLY A 51 3.83 -13.72 8.89
N LEU A 52 3.22 -14.91 8.83
CA LEU A 52 3.76 -16.13 9.42
C LEU A 52 5.14 -16.43 8.86
N GLU A 53 5.28 -16.27 7.54
CA GLU A 53 6.55 -16.50 6.91
C GLU A 53 7.58 -15.44 7.29
N ALA A 54 7.24 -14.16 7.24
CA ALA A 54 8.16 -13.08 7.57
C ALA A 54 8.87 -13.31 8.92
N PHE A 55 8.11 -13.85 9.87
CA PHE A 55 8.60 -14.28 11.17
C PHE A 55 9.55 -15.48 11.10
N ILE A 56 9.17 -16.53 10.33
CA ILE A 56 9.97 -17.73 10.13
C ILE A 56 11.25 -17.41 9.34
N ALA A 57 11.18 -16.86 8.11
CA ALA A 57 12.38 -16.48 7.39
C ALA A 57 13.20 -15.47 8.16
N GLY A 58 12.62 -14.44 8.77
CA GLY A 58 13.40 -13.50 9.58
C GLY A 58 14.28 -14.21 10.63
N ARG A 59 13.76 -15.26 11.28
CA ARG A 59 14.50 -16.01 12.30
C ARG A 59 15.63 -16.87 11.73
N TYR A 60 15.47 -17.40 10.51
CA TYR A 60 16.44 -18.29 9.87
C TYR A 60 17.27 -17.60 8.79
N ALA A 61 16.91 -16.39 8.39
CA ALA A 61 17.46 -15.66 7.25
C ALA A 61 18.94 -15.49 7.43
N ASP A 62 19.41 -15.18 8.65
CA ASP A 62 20.83 -14.97 8.99
C ASP A 62 21.64 -16.27 9.09
N ARG A 63 20.98 -17.44 9.13
CA ARG A 63 21.62 -18.77 9.20
C ARG A 63 21.81 -19.44 7.84
N ILE A 64 21.19 -18.92 6.79
CA ILE A 64 21.20 -19.50 5.45
C ILE A 64 22.39 -18.97 4.66
N LYS A 65 23.35 -19.80 4.27
CA LYS A 65 24.54 -19.32 3.55
C LYS A 65 24.21 -18.71 2.17
N HIS A 66 23.23 -19.28 1.46
CA HIS A 66 22.79 -18.78 0.15
C HIS A 66 21.28 -18.43 0.13
N PRO A 67 20.89 -17.22 0.58
CA PRO A 67 19.47 -16.80 0.67
C PRO A 67 18.72 -16.86 -0.66
N ILE A 68 19.38 -16.48 -1.76
CA ILE A 68 18.83 -16.53 -3.12
C ILE A 68 18.41 -17.95 -3.54
N ILE A 69 19.13 -18.98 -3.07
CA ILE A 69 18.82 -20.37 -3.42
C ILE A 69 17.61 -20.88 -2.64
N THR A 70 17.51 -20.50 -1.36
CA THR A 70 16.32 -20.81 -0.55
C THR A 70 15.09 -20.14 -1.14
N TYR A 71 15.23 -18.89 -1.58
CA TYR A 71 14.20 -18.17 -2.31
C TYR A 71 13.79 -18.89 -3.60
N ALA A 72 14.73 -19.41 -4.39
CA ALA A 72 14.39 -20.20 -5.59
C ALA A 72 13.56 -21.45 -5.27
N PHE A 73 13.87 -22.16 -4.19
CA PHE A 73 13.06 -23.31 -3.76
C PHE A 73 11.68 -22.91 -3.25
N ALA A 74 11.54 -21.75 -2.59
CA ALA A 74 10.25 -21.22 -2.20
C ALA A 74 9.37 -20.92 -3.42
N GLU A 75 9.93 -20.26 -4.45
CA GLU A 75 9.24 -19.97 -5.72
C GLU A 75 8.78 -21.25 -6.44
N LEU A 76 9.64 -22.28 -6.48
CA LEU A 76 9.25 -23.60 -7.02
C LEU A 76 8.12 -24.23 -6.20
N GLY A 77 8.17 -24.14 -4.88
CA GLY A 77 7.12 -24.63 -4.00
C GLY A 77 5.78 -23.93 -4.23
N VAL A 78 5.78 -22.61 -4.44
CA VAL A 78 4.58 -21.84 -4.82
C VAL A 78 4.01 -22.36 -6.14
N GLY A 79 4.84 -22.48 -7.18
CA GLY A 79 4.40 -22.98 -8.49
C GLY A 79 3.81 -24.39 -8.44
N LEU A 80 4.43 -25.29 -7.67
CA LEU A 80 3.94 -26.66 -7.49
C LEU A 80 2.61 -26.70 -6.70
N TRP A 81 2.48 -25.88 -5.65
CA TRP A 81 1.22 -25.80 -4.91
C TRP A 81 0.09 -25.20 -5.75
N ALA A 82 0.40 -24.16 -6.54
CA ALA A 82 -0.54 -23.53 -7.45
C ALA A 82 -1.09 -24.50 -8.52
N MET A 83 -0.32 -25.52 -8.89
CA MET A 83 -0.79 -26.59 -9.78
C MET A 83 -1.89 -27.45 -9.13
N LEU A 84 -1.89 -27.61 -7.81
CA LEU A 84 -2.86 -28.42 -7.07
C LEU A 84 -4.16 -27.66 -6.78
N ILE A 85 -4.11 -26.34 -6.63
CA ILE A 85 -5.27 -25.54 -6.21
C ILE A 85 -6.52 -25.78 -7.06
N PRO A 86 -6.50 -25.74 -8.41
CA PRO A 86 -7.70 -25.96 -9.22
C PRO A 86 -8.43 -27.27 -8.91
N PHE A 87 -7.69 -28.32 -8.51
CA PHE A 87 -8.27 -29.60 -8.10
C PHE A 87 -8.83 -29.55 -6.67
N MET A 88 -8.15 -28.83 -5.77
CA MET A 88 -8.58 -28.68 -4.38
C MET A 88 -9.84 -27.83 -4.22
N VAL A 89 -10.03 -26.82 -5.08
CA VAL A 89 -11.16 -25.87 -5.03
C VAL A 89 -12.14 -26.04 -6.19
N ASN A 90 -12.20 -27.24 -6.77
CA ASN A 90 -13.18 -27.55 -7.81
C ASN A 90 -14.62 -27.34 -7.28
N PRO A 91 -15.48 -26.55 -7.96
CA PRO A 91 -16.88 -26.34 -7.58
C PRO A 91 -17.71 -27.63 -7.46
N GLU A 92 -17.31 -28.69 -8.16
CA GLU A 92 -17.95 -30.01 -8.13
C GLU A 92 -17.16 -31.02 -7.28
N GLY A 93 -16.16 -30.55 -6.53
CA GLY A 93 -15.26 -31.39 -5.75
C GLY A 93 -15.63 -31.48 -4.26
N TRP A 94 -14.76 -32.18 -3.52
CA TRP A 94 -14.92 -32.43 -2.08
C TRP A 94 -15.18 -31.18 -1.23
N LEU A 95 -14.60 -30.03 -1.62
CA LEU A 95 -14.75 -28.79 -0.86
C LEU A 95 -16.19 -28.25 -0.91
N ALA A 96 -16.89 -28.46 -2.04
CA ALA A 96 -18.30 -28.13 -2.17
C ALA A 96 -19.17 -29.02 -1.29
N ASP A 97 -18.88 -30.32 -1.23
CA ASP A 97 -19.58 -31.28 -0.36
C ASP A 97 -19.41 -30.94 1.12
N VAL A 98 -18.18 -30.59 1.53
CA VAL A 98 -17.89 -30.13 2.89
C VAL A 98 -18.66 -28.85 3.20
N ASN A 99 -18.65 -27.89 2.27
CA ASN A 99 -19.37 -26.64 2.42
C ASN A 99 -20.88 -26.83 2.57
N TYR A 100 -21.49 -27.69 1.74
CA TYR A 100 -22.90 -28.05 1.82
C TYR A 100 -23.24 -28.71 3.17
N THR A 101 -22.41 -29.65 3.62
CA THR A 101 -22.58 -30.34 4.90
C THR A 101 -22.50 -29.36 6.09
N LEU A 102 -21.51 -28.47 6.09
CA LEU A 102 -21.36 -27.44 7.11
C LEU A 102 -22.56 -26.49 7.13
N ARG A 103 -23.07 -26.10 5.94
CA ARG A 103 -24.22 -25.20 5.81
C ARG A 103 -25.47 -25.81 6.43
N ASN A 104 -25.75 -27.08 6.13
CA ASN A 104 -26.92 -27.77 6.64
C ASN A 104 -26.82 -28.05 8.15
N SER A 105 -25.60 -28.27 8.67
CA SER A 105 -25.40 -28.61 10.07
C SER A 105 -25.40 -27.39 11.00
N LEU A 106 -24.81 -26.27 10.56
CA LEU A 106 -24.60 -25.08 11.39
C LEU A 106 -25.60 -23.95 11.06
N GLY A 107 -26.34 -24.05 9.96
CA GLY A 107 -27.19 -22.98 9.44
C GLY A 107 -26.39 -21.92 8.69
N ALA A 108 -26.94 -21.45 7.56
CA ALA A 108 -26.26 -20.56 6.63
C ALA A 108 -25.87 -19.19 7.23
N GLU A 109 -26.64 -18.71 8.20
CA GLU A 109 -26.45 -17.38 8.83
C GLU A 109 -25.57 -17.43 10.10
N SER A 110 -25.11 -18.60 10.52
CA SER A 110 -24.40 -18.72 11.80
C SER A 110 -22.93 -18.28 11.70
N MET A 111 -22.44 -17.64 12.78
CA MET A 111 -21.01 -17.36 12.93
C MET A 111 -20.16 -18.65 12.90
N GLY A 112 -20.70 -19.75 13.45
CA GLY A 112 -20.03 -21.05 13.43
C GLY A 112 -19.76 -21.55 12.01
N PHE A 113 -20.73 -21.40 11.09
CA PHE A 113 -20.56 -21.76 9.70
C PHE A 113 -19.45 -20.95 9.00
N MET A 114 -19.42 -19.63 9.24
CA MET A 114 -18.39 -18.75 8.69
C MET A 114 -16.98 -19.12 9.18
N VAL A 115 -16.82 -19.38 10.48
CA VAL A 115 -15.55 -19.82 11.07
C VAL A 115 -15.13 -21.20 10.53
N ALA A 116 -16.06 -22.14 10.40
CA ALA A 116 -15.76 -23.46 9.87
C ALA A 116 -15.27 -23.39 8.41
N ARG A 117 -15.92 -22.60 7.56
CA ARG A 117 -15.45 -22.34 6.17
C ARG A 117 -14.03 -21.79 6.16
N PHE A 118 -13.76 -20.77 6.98
CA PHE A 118 -12.42 -20.18 7.11
C PHE A 118 -11.36 -21.23 7.46
N LEU A 119 -11.63 -22.09 8.45
CA LEU A 119 -10.70 -23.13 8.89
C LEU A 119 -10.44 -24.21 7.83
N VAL A 120 -11.44 -24.56 7.01
CA VAL A 120 -11.27 -25.54 5.91
C VAL A 120 -10.40 -24.97 4.79
N VAL A 121 -10.53 -23.68 4.47
CA VAL A 121 -9.75 -23.01 3.42
C VAL A 121 -8.34 -22.68 3.87
N MET A 122 -8.15 -22.47 5.18
CA MET A 122 -6.87 -22.05 5.75
C MET A 122 -5.69 -22.89 5.25
N PRO A 123 -5.66 -24.22 5.29
CA PRO A 123 -4.51 -24.99 4.81
C PRO A 123 -4.25 -24.84 3.30
N ILE A 124 -5.30 -24.65 2.50
CA ILE A 124 -5.22 -24.52 1.04
C ILE A 124 -4.47 -23.23 0.66
N LEU A 125 -4.78 -22.13 1.35
CA LEU A 125 -4.19 -20.83 1.05
C LEU A 125 -2.95 -20.52 1.89
N LEU A 126 -2.90 -20.94 3.15
CA LEU A 126 -1.83 -20.54 4.07
C LEU A 126 -0.46 -21.11 3.66
N VAL A 127 -0.42 -22.33 3.12
CA VAL A 127 0.84 -22.96 2.69
C VAL A 127 1.54 -22.16 1.56
N PRO A 128 0.90 -21.90 0.41
CA PRO A 128 1.55 -21.16 -0.68
C PRO A 128 1.80 -19.70 -0.29
N THR A 129 0.90 -19.07 0.46
CA THR A 129 1.07 -17.66 0.87
C THR A 129 2.17 -17.51 1.91
N THR A 130 2.40 -18.53 2.73
CA THR A 130 3.62 -18.60 3.55
C THR A 130 4.83 -18.60 2.62
N LEU A 131 4.96 -19.53 1.67
CA LEU A 131 6.12 -19.57 0.76
C LEU A 131 6.38 -18.25 0.00
N MET A 132 5.32 -17.54 -0.41
CA MET A 132 5.41 -16.21 -1.06
C MET A 132 6.05 -15.12 -0.18
N GLY A 133 5.92 -15.23 1.16
CA GLY A 133 6.47 -14.24 2.10
C GLY A 133 8.00 -14.23 2.17
N THR A 134 8.64 -15.36 1.82
CA THR A 134 10.10 -15.62 2.00
C THR A 134 11.01 -14.61 1.33
N THR A 135 10.46 -13.98 0.30
CA THR A 135 11.09 -13.10 -0.65
C THR A 135 11.82 -11.94 0.03
N LEU A 136 11.15 -11.23 0.96
CA LEU A 136 11.65 -9.96 1.46
C LEU A 136 12.74 -10.07 2.54
N PRO A 137 12.63 -10.93 3.58
CA PRO A 137 13.69 -11.09 4.57
C PRO A 137 14.98 -11.70 4.01
N LEU A 138 14.87 -12.67 3.09
CA LEU A 138 16.02 -13.34 2.49
C LEU A 138 16.80 -12.44 1.54
N LEU A 139 16.11 -11.67 0.70
CA LEU A 139 16.76 -10.77 -0.26
C LEU A 139 17.24 -9.47 0.38
N ALA A 140 16.55 -8.95 1.39
CA ALA A 140 17.07 -7.83 2.20
C ALA A 140 18.45 -8.16 2.78
N ARG A 141 18.64 -9.39 3.30
CA ARG A 141 19.96 -9.84 3.77
C ARG A 141 21.01 -9.82 2.66
N HIS A 142 20.69 -10.34 1.49
CA HIS A 142 21.64 -10.43 0.37
C HIS A 142 22.09 -9.05 -0.14
N PHE A 143 21.17 -8.08 -0.26
CA PHE A 143 21.50 -6.76 -0.83
C PHE A 143 22.06 -5.76 0.19
N VAL A 144 21.69 -5.87 1.47
CA VAL A 144 22.17 -4.92 2.49
C VAL A 144 23.58 -5.26 2.98
N GLN A 145 24.01 -6.52 2.96
CA GLN A 145 25.37 -6.90 3.37
C GLN A 145 26.49 -6.27 2.51
N GLN A 146 26.19 -5.86 1.27
CA GLN A 146 27.18 -5.21 0.39
C GLN A 146 27.39 -3.71 0.68
N GLU A 147 26.53 -3.05 1.48
CA GLU A 147 26.56 -1.59 1.65
C GLU A 147 26.60 -1.23 3.15
N GLN A 148 27.81 -1.00 3.68
CA GLN A 148 28.11 -0.72 5.10
C GLN A 148 27.56 0.62 5.67
N ARG A 149 26.49 1.20 5.09
CA ARG A 149 25.92 2.48 5.54
C ARG A 149 24.49 2.30 6.09
N SER A 150 24.31 2.57 7.40
CA SER A 150 23.04 2.37 8.14
C SER A 150 21.82 3.09 7.54
N GLY A 151 22.00 4.21 6.83
CA GLY A 151 20.90 4.91 6.13
C GLY A 151 20.53 4.34 4.76
N ALA A 152 21.48 3.67 4.09
CA ALA A 152 21.24 3.02 2.79
C ALA A 152 20.42 1.73 2.95
N ALA A 153 20.56 1.03 4.09
CA ALA A 153 19.81 -0.19 4.38
C ALA A 153 18.28 0.02 4.32
N ALA A 154 17.77 1.05 5.01
CA ALA A 154 16.33 1.36 5.02
C ALA A 154 15.81 1.76 3.63
N SER A 155 16.59 2.55 2.88
CA SER A 155 16.26 2.95 1.51
C SER A 155 16.23 1.74 0.56
N ASN A 156 17.25 0.88 0.61
CA ASN A 156 17.33 -0.32 -0.23
C ASN A 156 16.19 -1.31 0.06
N VAL A 157 15.89 -1.54 1.35
CA VAL A 157 14.76 -2.39 1.77
C VAL A 157 13.42 -1.78 1.34
N GLY A 158 13.27 -0.45 1.45
CA GLY A 158 12.10 0.28 0.97
C GLY A 158 11.91 0.20 -0.56
N VAL A 159 13.01 0.26 -1.33
CA VAL A 159 12.99 0.08 -2.80
C VAL A 159 12.59 -1.34 -3.16
N LEU A 160 13.13 -2.35 -2.48
CA LEU A 160 12.72 -3.74 -2.68
C LEU A 160 11.21 -3.89 -2.42
N TYR A 161 10.72 -3.42 -1.27
CA TYR A 161 9.29 -3.45 -0.96
C TYR A 161 8.43 -2.75 -2.03
N ALA A 162 8.86 -1.59 -2.52
CA ALA A 162 8.18 -0.88 -3.58
C ALA A 162 8.17 -1.67 -4.91
N ILE A 163 9.29 -2.25 -5.32
CA ILE A 163 9.38 -3.04 -6.58
C ILE A 163 8.46 -4.26 -6.52
N ASN A 164 8.40 -4.98 -5.39
CA ASN A 164 7.46 -6.08 -5.21
C ASN A 164 6.02 -5.60 -5.34
N THR A 165 5.70 -4.49 -4.69
CA THR A 165 4.34 -3.96 -4.62
C THR A 165 3.90 -3.38 -5.98
N PHE A 166 4.81 -2.77 -6.76
CA PHE A 166 4.53 -2.41 -8.16
C PHE A 166 4.40 -3.63 -9.08
N GLY A 167 5.17 -4.70 -8.82
CA GLY A 167 4.94 -5.99 -9.47
C GLY A 167 3.53 -6.51 -9.21
N ALA A 168 3.11 -6.48 -7.95
CA ALA A 168 1.76 -6.82 -7.51
C ALA A 168 0.66 -6.00 -8.22
N VAL A 169 0.84 -4.68 -8.38
CA VAL A 169 -0.04 -3.81 -9.19
C VAL A 169 -0.13 -4.29 -10.65
N LEU A 170 1.01 -4.64 -11.28
CA LEU A 170 1.00 -5.21 -12.63
C LEU A 170 0.26 -6.56 -12.65
N GLY A 171 0.43 -7.39 -11.62
CA GLY A 171 -0.26 -8.67 -11.47
C GLY A 171 -1.79 -8.51 -11.43
N ILE A 172 -2.31 -7.53 -10.70
CA ILE A 172 -3.75 -7.20 -10.65
C ILE A 172 -4.24 -6.77 -12.03
N ASN A 173 -3.52 -5.85 -12.69
CA ASN A 173 -3.86 -5.39 -14.03
C ASN A 173 -3.90 -6.54 -15.03
N LEU A 174 -2.82 -7.33 -15.07
CA LEU A 174 -2.66 -8.44 -15.97
C LEU A 174 -3.74 -9.50 -15.74
N ALA A 175 -4.02 -9.86 -14.48
CA ALA A 175 -5.08 -10.82 -14.16
C ALA A 175 -6.46 -10.28 -14.50
N GLY A 176 -6.82 -9.11 -13.97
CA GLY A 176 -8.18 -8.56 -14.01
C GLY A 176 -8.63 -8.13 -15.40
N PHE A 177 -7.74 -7.49 -16.17
CA PHE A 177 -8.09 -6.82 -17.43
C PHE A 177 -7.63 -7.56 -18.67
N ILE A 178 -6.62 -8.43 -18.56
CA ILE A 178 -6.03 -9.11 -19.73
C ILE A 178 -6.28 -10.61 -19.66
N LEU A 179 -5.69 -11.32 -18.69
CA LEU A 179 -5.70 -12.78 -18.65
C LEU A 179 -7.09 -13.36 -18.37
N LEU A 180 -7.82 -12.84 -17.38
CA LEU A 180 -9.14 -13.40 -17.05
C LEU A 180 -10.15 -13.22 -18.18
N PRO A 181 -10.28 -12.04 -18.83
CA PRO A 181 -11.20 -11.88 -19.95
C PRO A 181 -10.79 -12.68 -21.21
N THR A 182 -9.48 -12.88 -21.45
CA THR A 182 -9.00 -13.50 -22.70
C THR A 182 -8.85 -15.02 -22.62
N VAL A 183 -8.32 -15.55 -21.51
CA VAL A 183 -7.98 -16.97 -21.37
C VAL A 183 -8.71 -17.66 -20.22
N GLY A 184 -9.41 -16.92 -19.36
CA GLY A 184 -10.19 -17.49 -18.25
C GLY A 184 -9.35 -17.96 -17.06
N LEU A 185 -10.02 -18.53 -16.04
CA LEU A 185 -9.44 -18.85 -14.72
C LEU A 185 -8.30 -19.87 -14.78
N ALA A 186 -8.49 -20.99 -15.48
CA ALA A 186 -7.54 -22.10 -15.49
C ALA A 186 -6.21 -21.71 -16.15
N TYR A 187 -6.27 -21.08 -17.33
CA TYR A 187 -5.08 -20.63 -18.04
C TYR A 187 -4.38 -19.46 -17.32
N THR A 188 -5.14 -18.57 -16.67
CA THR A 188 -4.53 -17.54 -15.81
C THR A 188 -3.72 -18.14 -14.68
N ASN A 189 -4.21 -19.24 -14.05
CA ASN A 189 -3.44 -19.98 -13.03
C ASN A 189 -2.17 -20.61 -13.61
N ILE A 190 -2.24 -21.17 -14.83
CA ILE A 190 -1.08 -21.73 -15.53
C ILE A 190 -0.04 -20.65 -15.83
N VAL A 191 -0.46 -19.47 -16.28
CA VAL A 191 0.46 -18.33 -16.51
C VAL A 191 1.17 -17.95 -15.22
N ALA A 192 0.42 -17.74 -14.13
CA ALA A 192 0.99 -17.37 -12.84
C ALA A 192 1.98 -18.43 -12.31
N LEU A 193 1.60 -19.72 -12.27
CA LEU A 193 2.52 -20.76 -11.80
C LEU A 193 3.74 -20.92 -12.70
N SER A 194 3.59 -20.70 -14.01
CA SER A 194 4.73 -20.72 -14.94
C SER A 194 5.71 -19.61 -14.64
N MET A 195 5.25 -18.42 -14.20
CA MET A 195 6.12 -17.33 -13.77
C MET A 195 6.99 -17.76 -12.58
N ASN A 196 6.42 -18.37 -11.53
CA ASN A 196 7.18 -18.83 -10.37
C ASN A 196 8.13 -19.98 -10.71
N LEU A 197 7.71 -20.94 -11.54
CA LEU A 197 8.56 -22.05 -11.98
C LEU A 197 9.74 -21.54 -12.82
N VAL A 198 9.49 -20.66 -13.79
CA VAL A 198 10.55 -20.04 -14.60
C VAL A 198 11.48 -19.21 -13.73
N LEU A 199 10.96 -18.48 -12.75
CA LEU A 199 11.76 -17.69 -11.83
C LEU A 199 12.69 -18.58 -10.98
N GLY A 200 12.13 -19.62 -10.33
CA GLY A 200 12.90 -20.56 -9.52
C GLY A 200 13.96 -21.31 -10.33
N ILE A 201 13.59 -21.85 -11.50
CA ILE A 201 14.54 -22.53 -12.42
C ILE A 201 15.60 -21.53 -12.93
N GLY A 202 15.20 -20.31 -13.27
CA GLY A 202 16.11 -19.26 -13.73
C GLY A 202 17.16 -18.91 -12.68
N ILE A 203 16.75 -18.71 -11.43
CA ILE A 203 17.68 -18.45 -10.32
C ILE A 203 18.66 -19.61 -10.14
N LEU A 204 18.18 -20.86 -10.19
CA LEU A 204 19.04 -22.04 -10.05
C LEU A 204 19.98 -22.24 -11.24
N SER A 205 19.56 -21.87 -12.45
CA SER A 205 20.33 -22.01 -13.68
C SER A 205 21.42 -20.94 -13.79
N PHE A 206 21.11 -19.70 -13.42
CA PHE A 206 22.04 -18.57 -13.42
C PHE A 206 22.75 -18.35 -12.07
N ARG A 207 22.69 -19.34 -11.17
CA ARG A 207 23.28 -19.25 -9.82
C ARG A 207 24.75 -18.86 -9.80
N GLY A 208 25.55 -19.29 -10.78
CA GLY A 208 26.96 -18.91 -10.89
C GLY A 208 27.17 -17.41 -11.14
N LEU A 209 26.27 -16.77 -11.88
CA LEU A 209 26.29 -15.31 -12.11
C LEU A 209 25.73 -14.55 -10.91
N LEU A 210 24.70 -15.09 -10.26
CA LEU A 210 24.01 -14.45 -9.13
C LEU A 210 24.83 -14.51 -7.84
N LEU A 211 25.45 -15.66 -7.55
CA LEU A 211 26.27 -15.84 -6.35
C LEU A 211 27.70 -15.32 -6.56
N GLY A 212 28.22 -15.28 -7.79
CA GLY A 212 29.56 -14.77 -8.08
C GLY A 212 30.63 -15.48 -7.26
N SER A 213 31.44 -14.72 -6.51
CA SER A 213 32.48 -15.26 -5.61
C SER A 213 31.93 -16.00 -4.38
N MET A 214 30.62 -15.90 -4.07
CA MET A 214 30.03 -16.57 -2.91
C MET A 214 29.79 -18.07 -3.14
N TRP A 215 29.95 -18.58 -4.36
CA TRP A 215 29.74 -20.01 -4.66
C TRP A 215 30.66 -20.50 -5.78
N GLU A 216 31.43 -21.54 -5.49
CA GLU A 216 32.28 -22.22 -6.47
C GLU A 216 31.62 -23.48 -7.02
N ARG A 217 31.84 -23.70 -8.32
CA ARG A 217 31.22 -24.81 -9.07
C ARG A 217 31.76 -26.15 -8.54
N GLY A 218 30.92 -26.88 -7.81
CA GLY A 218 31.28 -28.16 -7.17
C GLY A 218 30.99 -28.20 -5.67
N THR A 219 30.80 -27.04 -5.03
CA THR A 219 30.38 -26.96 -3.62
C THR A 219 28.86 -27.19 -3.47
N PRO A 220 28.41 -27.94 -2.44
CA PRO A 220 26.99 -28.20 -2.23
C PRO A 220 26.23 -26.91 -1.91
N LEU A 221 25.03 -26.76 -2.49
CA LEU A 221 24.17 -25.62 -2.26
C LEU A 221 23.50 -25.73 -0.88
N GLU A 222 23.89 -24.84 0.03
CA GLU A 222 23.26 -24.72 1.35
C GLU A 222 21.98 -23.87 1.26
N TRP A 223 20.82 -24.54 1.19
CA TRP A 223 19.48 -23.92 1.14
C TRP A 223 18.69 -24.09 2.44
N LEU A 224 19.13 -24.97 3.34
CA LEU A 224 18.59 -25.09 4.70
C LEU A 224 19.46 -24.30 5.69
N PRO A 225 18.88 -23.76 6.77
CA PRO A 225 19.65 -23.13 7.84
C PRO A 225 20.62 -24.16 8.45
N THR A 226 21.89 -23.76 8.61
CA THR A 226 22.93 -24.60 9.20
C THR A 226 22.64 -24.92 10.67
N LYS A 227 22.95 -26.15 11.12
CA LYS A 227 22.77 -26.53 12.53
C LYS A 227 23.80 -25.79 13.40
N MET A 228 23.42 -25.46 14.64
CA MET A 228 24.25 -24.69 15.58
C MET A 228 25.63 -25.30 15.85
N LYS A 229 25.76 -26.64 15.76
CA LYS A 229 27.04 -27.35 15.90
C LYS A 229 27.98 -27.14 14.71
N ASP A 230 27.43 -26.99 13.51
CA ASP A 230 28.20 -26.78 12.28
C ASP A 230 28.68 -25.32 12.17
N LEU A 231 27.90 -24.35 12.68
CA LEU A 231 28.31 -22.95 12.81
C LEU A 231 29.52 -22.75 13.71
N ALA A 232 29.68 -23.56 14.77
CA ALA A 232 30.87 -23.51 15.62
C ALA A 232 32.11 -24.06 14.91
N ALA A 233 31.93 -25.05 14.02
CA ALA A 233 32.99 -25.60 13.17
C ALA A 233 33.37 -24.64 12.03
N VAL A 234 32.37 -23.98 11.41
CA VAL A 234 32.59 -22.95 10.38
C VAL A 234 33.25 -21.70 10.98
N ALA A 235 32.80 -21.23 12.15
CA ALA A 235 33.45 -20.11 12.85
C ALA A 235 34.86 -20.46 13.38
N ALA A 236 35.15 -21.74 13.62
CA ALA A 236 36.50 -22.20 13.91
C ALA A 236 37.36 -22.24 12.63
N ALA A 237 36.79 -22.63 11.48
CA ALA A 237 37.45 -22.61 10.19
C ALA A 237 37.75 -21.17 9.70
N GLU A 238 36.78 -20.24 9.80
CA GLU A 238 36.99 -18.81 9.48
C GLU A 238 38.04 -18.15 10.40
N LYS A 239 38.10 -18.54 11.68
CA LYS A 239 39.19 -18.11 12.58
C LYS A 239 40.55 -18.69 12.20
N THR A 240 40.57 -19.83 11.52
CA THR A 240 41.80 -20.48 11.05
C THR A 240 42.25 -19.84 9.75
N GLU A 241 41.32 -19.53 8.83
CA GLU A 241 41.57 -18.70 7.64
C GLU A 241 42.03 -17.28 8.03
N GLU A 242 41.36 -16.59 8.97
CA GLU A 242 41.84 -15.29 9.46
C GLU A 242 43.24 -15.38 10.11
N ALA A 243 43.59 -16.54 10.68
CA ALA A 243 44.92 -16.75 11.27
C ALA A 243 45.98 -17.02 10.19
N GLU A 244 45.61 -17.70 9.10
CA GLU A 244 46.44 -17.91 7.91
C GLU A 244 46.61 -16.62 7.10
N GLU A 245 45.55 -15.82 6.91
CA GLU A 245 45.59 -14.51 6.28
C GLU A 245 46.44 -13.52 7.10
N LYS A 246 46.33 -13.54 8.44
CA LYS A 246 47.22 -12.76 9.33
C LYS A 246 48.66 -13.28 9.34
N ALA A 247 48.89 -14.54 8.98
CA ALA A 247 50.22 -15.12 8.82
C ALA A 247 50.84 -14.73 7.46
N GLU A 248 50.05 -14.70 6.38
CA GLU A 248 50.44 -14.16 5.08
C GLU A 248 50.69 -12.64 5.14
N GLU A 249 49.85 -11.88 5.85
CA GLU A 249 50.03 -10.44 6.10
C GLU A 249 51.30 -10.17 6.95
N LYS A 250 51.71 -11.12 7.81
CA LYS A 250 52.99 -11.09 8.52
C LYS A 250 54.17 -11.46 7.62
N ALA A 251 53.99 -12.30 6.61
CA ALA A 251 55.01 -12.60 5.60
C ALA A 251 55.23 -11.40 4.65
N GLU A 252 54.15 -10.67 4.30
CA GLU A 252 54.18 -9.45 3.48
C GLU A 252 54.78 -8.22 4.21
N LYS A 253 54.90 -8.28 5.55
CA LYS A 253 55.59 -7.26 6.35
C LYS A 253 57.10 -7.13 6.05
N LYS A 254 57.71 -8.06 5.30
CA LYS A 254 59.14 -8.00 4.89
C LYS A 254 59.45 -7.24 3.59
N ALA A 255 58.45 -6.74 2.84
CA ALA A 255 58.65 -5.96 1.60
C ALA A 255 58.84 -4.42 1.83
N PRO A 256 59.47 -3.67 0.90
CA PRO A 256 60.14 -2.37 1.15
C PRO A 256 59.23 -1.22 1.63
N LYS A 257 59.75 -0.38 2.53
CA LYS A 257 59.03 0.63 3.35
C LYS A 257 58.36 1.82 2.62
N LYS A 258 58.60 2.06 1.32
CA LYS A 258 58.12 3.28 0.63
C LYS A 258 56.68 3.22 0.11
N SER A 259 56.12 2.06 -0.28
CA SER A 259 54.71 1.95 -0.72
C SER A 259 53.72 1.81 0.45
N LYS A 260 54.18 1.30 1.61
CA LYS A 260 53.37 1.11 2.82
C LYS A 260 52.89 2.41 3.46
N LYS A 261 53.60 3.53 3.31
CA LYS A 261 53.21 4.80 3.95
C LYS A 261 52.12 5.54 3.17
N ALA A 262 52.07 5.37 1.84
CA ALA A 262 51.04 5.95 0.99
C ALA A 262 49.73 5.14 1.08
N LYS A 263 49.80 3.81 0.96
CA LYS A 263 48.61 2.93 1.02
C LYS A 263 47.93 2.94 2.38
N LYS A 264 48.71 3.00 3.47
CA LYS A 264 48.21 3.06 4.85
C LYS A 264 47.71 4.45 5.25
N ALA A 265 48.15 5.51 4.56
CA ALA A 265 47.58 6.84 4.69
C ALA A 265 46.24 6.93 3.95
N GLU A 266 46.16 6.38 2.73
CA GLU A 266 44.94 6.30 1.92
C GLU A 266 43.87 5.40 2.57
N GLU A 267 44.25 4.26 3.15
CA GLU A 267 43.34 3.39 3.93
C GLU A 267 42.94 4.02 5.27
N ALA A 268 43.82 4.79 5.93
CA ALA A 268 43.47 5.53 7.14
C ALA A 268 42.58 6.74 6.83
N GLU A 269 42.70 7.34 5.66
CA GLU A 269 41.86 8.44 5.16
C GLU A 269 40.51 7.91 4.65
N LEU A 270 40.46 6.74 4.00
CA LEU A 270 39.21 6.02 3.70
C LEU A 270 38.51 5.51 4.96
N ALA A 271 39.27 5.02 5.95
CA ALA A 271 38.73 4.58 7.24
C ALA A 271 38.28 5.77 8.10
N ALA A 272 38.98 6.91 8.04
CA ALA A 272 38.55 8.16 8.67
C ALA A 272 37.30 8.72 7.97
N ALA A 273 37.24 8.72 6.64
CA ALA A 273 36.04 9.10 5.87
C ALA A 273 34.86 8.12 6.08
N GLY A 274 35.15 6.84 6.35
CA GLY A 274 34.17 5.83 6.75
C GLY A 274 33.71 6.00 8.21
N ALA A 275 34.59 6.44 9.11
CA ALA A 275 34.31 6.69 10.53
C ALA A 275 33.57 8.02 10.76
N GLU A 276 33.88 9.08 10.00
CA GLU A 276 33.14 10.35 9.99
C GLU A 276 31.70 10.14 9.45
N ALA A 277 31.50 9.19 8.54
CA ALA A 277 30.17 8.82 8.06
C ALA A 277 29.33 8.03 9.09
N LEU A 278 29.98 7.39 10.08
CA LEU A 278 29.34 6.67 11.20
C LEU A 278 28.87 7.62 12.31
N GLU A 279 29.34 8.87 12.36
CA GLU A 279 29.17 9.80 13.48
C GLU A 279 27.91 10.70 13.44
N THR A 280 26.97 10.51 12.50
CA THR A 280 25.84 11.47 12.30
C THR A 280 24.42 10.89 12.45
N ALA A 281 24.25 9.79 13.19
CA ALA A 281 22.91 9.31 13.57
C ALA A 281 22.73 9.40 15.09
N LEU A 282 21.81 10.25 15.54
CA LEU A 282 21.43 10.35 16.96
C LEU A 282 21.10 8.94 17.50
N PRO A 283 21.61 8.55 18.67
CA PRO A 283 21.33 7.24 19.25
C PRO A 283 19.83 7.13 19.58
N ILE A 284 19.12 6.31 18.81
CA ILE A 284 17.68 6.09 18.98
C ILE A 284 17.43 5.29 20.27
N PRO A 285 16.64 5.80 21.22
CA PRO A 285 16.38 5.14 22.49
C PRO A 285 15.59 3.83 22.29
N PRO A 286 15.79 2.80 23.14
CA PRO A 286 15.11 1.51 22.99
C PRO A 286 13.57 1.60 23.03
N ILE A 287 13.04 2.55 23.82
CA ILE A 287 11.60 2.79 23.90
C ILE A 287 11.03 3.26 22.56
N ALA A 288 11.77 4.10 21.82
CA ALA A 288 11.36 4.60 20.52
C ALA A 288 11.33 3.50 19.46
N ARG A 289 12.23 2.52 19.54
CA ARG A 289 12.20 1.37 18.62
C ARG A 289 10.96 0.52 18.85
N LYS A 290 10.67 0.17 20.10
CA LYS A 290 9.47 -0.60 20.46
C LYS A 290 8.19 0.17 20.09
N ALA A 291 8.15 1.47 20.33
CA ALA A 291 7.04 2.33 19.97
C ALA A 291 6.85 2.39 18.44
N ALA A 292 7.92 2.57 17.66
CA ALA A 292 7.83 2.59 16.20
C ALA A 292 7.36 1.23 15.63
N TYR A 293 7.84 0.11 16.18
CA TYR A 293 7.35 -1.22 15.83
C TYR A 293 5.85 -1.38 16.12
N PHE A 294 5.40 -1.00 17.31
CA PHE A 294 3.99 -1.05 17.68
C PHE A 294 3.14 -0.12 16.82
N ALA A 295 3.62 1.09 16.55
CA ALA A 295 2.96 2.05 15.67
C ALA A 295 2.80 1.48 14.27
N PHE A 296 3.83 0.83 13.72
CA PHE A 296 3.73 0.20 12.41
C PHE A 296 2.73 -0.96 12.42
N ALA A 297 2.76 -1.83 13.44
CA ALA A 297 1.78 -2.90 13.62
C ALA A 297 0.34 -2.39 13.67
N ALA A 298 0.05 -1.44 14.56
CA ALA A 298 -1.29 -0.89 14.71
C ALA A 298 -1.73 -0.04 13.51
N SER A 299 -0.80 0.65 12.85
CA SER A 299 -1.08 1.39 11.61
C SER A 299 -1.42 0.43 10.46
N GLY A 300 -0.81 -0.76 10.41
CA GLY A 300 -1.24 -1.85 9.52
C GLY A 300 -2.69 -2.29 9.77
N ALA A 301 -3.15 -2.30 11.02
CA ALA A 301 -4.56 -2.57 11.32
C ALA A 301 -5.49 -1.44 10.84
N ALA A 302 -5.10 -0.18 11.04
CA ALA A 302 -5.86 0.97 10.54
C ALA A 302 -5.91 1.01 9.01
N ALA A 303 -4.79 0.69 8.34
CA ALA A 303 -4.67 0.67 6.88
C ALA A 303 -5.67 -0.30 6.25
N LEU A 304 -5.71 -1.56 6.72
CA LEU A 304 -6.64 -2.57 6.22
C LEU A 304 -8.08 -2.26 6.65
N CYS A 305 -8.27 -1.60 7.80
CA CYS A 305 -9.58 -1.11 8.20
C CYS A 305 -10.14 -0.09 7.20
N TYR A 306 -9.33 0.88 6.80
CA TYR A 306 -9.72 1.86 5.80
C TYR A 306 -9.95 1.22 4.44
N GLU A 307 -9.09 0.29 4.01
CA GLU A 307 -9.26 -0.43 2.75
C GLU A 307 -10.63 -1.13 2.69
N VAL A 308 -11.01 -1.88 3.72
CA VAL A 308 -12.30 -2.58 3.77
C VAL A 308 -13.48 -1.60 3.72
N VAL A 309 -13.41 -0.50 4.48
CA VAL A 309 -14.47 0.52 4.53
C VAL A 309 -14.59 1.25 3.18
N TRP A 310 -13.47 1.66 2.57
CA TRP A 310 -13.46 2.34 1.28
C TRP A 310 -13.89 1.44 0.14
N VAL A 311 -13.53 0.16 0.15
CA VAL A 311 -14.04 -0.81 -0.82
C VAL A 311 -15.57 -0.83 -0.80
N ARG A 312 -16.18 -0.78 0.39
CA ARG A 312 -17.64 -0.75 0.51
C ARG A 312 -18.26 0.58 0.07
N ALA A 313 -17.72 1.70 0.53
CA ALA A 313 -18.22 3.03 0.16
C ALA A 313 -18.13 3.24 -1.36
N LEU A 314 -16.98 2.92 -1.98
CA LEU A 314 -16.77 3.05 -3.42
C LEU A 314 -17.62 2.06 -4.23
N SER A 315 -17.94 0.88 -3.70
CA SER A 315 -18.82 -0.07 -4.40
C SER A 315 -20.23 0.50 -4.65
N MET A 316 -20.67 1.49 -3.86
CA MET A 316 -21.94 2.20 -4.07
C MET A 316 -21.86 3.22 -5.21
N THR A 317 -20.65 3.75 -5.47
CA THR A 317 -20.40 4.75 -6.52
C THR A 317 -20.04 4.11 -7.85
N ILE A 318 -19.03 3.24 -7.86
CA ILE A 318 -18.43 2.67 -9.07
C ILE A 318 -18.86 1.21 -9.30
N GLY A 319 -19.85 0.72 -8.55
CA GLY A 319 -20.42 -0.63 -8.63
C GLY A 319 -19.58 -1.71 -7.94
N SER A 320 -20.18 -2.89 -7.75
CA SER A 320 -19.61 -4.03 -7.02
C SER A 320 -18.96 -5.09 -7.94
N SER A 321 -18.46 -4.68 -9.11
CA SER A 321 -17.87 -5.61 -10.07
C SER A 321 -16.47 -6.07 -9.66
N ILE A 322 -15.98 -7.15 -10.29
CA ILE A 322 -14.61 -7.60 -10.05
C ILE A 322 -13.57 -6.59 -10.59
N TYR A 323 -13.94 -5.82 -11.61
CA TYR A 323 -13.11 -4.70 -12.09
C TYR A 323 -13.05 -3.59 -11.05
N SER A 324 -14.18 -3.22 -10.46
CA SER A 324 -14.25 -2.21 -9.39
C SER A 324 -13.36 -2.61 -8.20
N PHE A 325 -13.47 -3.86 -7.73
CA PHE A 325 -12.61 -4.37 -6.66
C PHE A 325 -11.12 -4.34 -7.04
N ALA A 326 -10.77 -4.79 -8.25
CA ALA A 326 -9.39 -4.78 -8.73
C ALA A 326 -8.81 -3.36 -8.77
N LEU A 327 -9.57 -2.37 -9.27
CA LEU A 327 -9.13 -0.98 -9.34
C LEU A 327 -8.94 -0.36 -7.96
N ILE A 328 -9.83 -0.62 -6.99
CA ILE A 328 -9.69 -0.09 -5.63
C ILE A 328 -8.45 -0.66 -4.94
N LEU A 329 -8.24 -1.98 -5.04
CA LEU A 329 -7.04 -2.64 -4.52
C LEU A 329 -5.78 -2.11 -5.20
N GLU A 330 -5.84 -1.90 -6.52
CA GLU A 330 -4.74 -1.36 -7.29
C GLU A 330 -4.34 0.05 -6.83
N THR A 331 -5.30 0.96 -6.67
CA THR A 331 -5.02 2.34 -6.21
C THR A 331 -4.40 2.35 -4.82
N PHE A 332 -4.87 1.45 -3.93
CA PHE A 332 -4.31 1.29 -2.60
C PHE A 332 -2.85 0.79 -2.63
N LEU A 333 -2.56 -0.22 -3.47
CA LEU A 333 -1.20 -0.76 -3.63
C LEU A 333 -0.26 0.23 -4.33
N ILE A 334 -0.73 1.00 -5.31
CA ILE A 334 0.04 2.11 -5.91
C ILE A 334 0.42 3.12 -4.83
N GLY A 335 -0.50 3.45 -3.93
CA GLY A 335 -0.23 4.33 -2.79
C GLY A 335 0.84 3.77 -1.85
N ILE A 336 0.73 2.50 -1.45
CA ILE A 336 1.72 1.84 -0.58
C ILE A 336 3.10 1.74 -1.26
N ALA A 337 3.14 1.30 -2.52
CA ALA A 337 4.36 1.17 -3.30
C ALA A 337 5.02 2.54 -3.52
N GLY A 338 4.23 3.52 -3.94
CA GLY A 338 4.64 4.90 -4.17
C GLY A 338 5.14 5.55 -2.88
N GLY A 339 4.42 5.40 -1.76
CA GLY A 339 4.83 5.89 -0.45
C GLY A 339 6.18 5.32 0.01
N SER A 340 6.39 4.01 -0.17
CA SER A 340 7.67 3.36 0.15
C SER A 340 8.80 3.85 -0.75
N ALA A 341 8.56 3.93 -2.06
CA ALA A 341 9.55 4.40 -3.04
C ALA A 341 9.93 5.87 -2.82
N LEU A 342 8.94 6.73 -2.60
CA LEU A 342 9.14 8.15 -2.28
C LEU A 342 9.94 8.28 -0.99
N CYS A 343 9.50 7.63 0.08
CA CYS A 343 10.21 7.67 1.36
C CYS A 343 11.67 7.20 1.21
N ALA A 344 11.90 6.10 0.50
CA ALA A 344 13.24 5.60 0.20
C ALA A 344 14.07 6.62 -0.60
N ALA A 345 13.48 7.32 -1.57
CA ALA A 345 14.15 8.36 -2.37
C ALA A 345 14.47 9.63 -1.55
N PHE A 346 13.59 10.06 -0.64
CA PHE A 346 13.84 11.19 0.25
C PHE A 346 14.86 10.88 1.36
N MET A 347 15.08 9.60 1.67
CA MET A 347 16.12 9.16 2.59
C MET A 347 17.54 9.19 1.99
N VAL A 348 17.68 9.22 0.65
CA VAL A 348 18.99 9.32 -0.01
C VAL A 348 19.54 10.75 0.10
N ARG A 349 20.84 10.90 0.46
CA ARG A 349 21.52 12.21 0.53
C ARG A 349 21.75 12.79 -0.89
N GLY A 350 21.87 14.12 -0.98
CA GLY A 350 22.20 14.84 -2.22
C GLY A 350 21.02 15.16 -3.14
N ARG A 351 21.30 15.43 -4.42
CA ARG A 351 20.37 15.86 -5.49
C ARG A 351 19.18 14.93 -5.79
N HIS A 352 19.27 13.66 -5.42
CA HIS A 352 18.26 12.66 -5.76
C HIS A 352 16.90 12.97 -5.12
N ARG A 353 16.88 13.53 -3.90
CA ARG A 353 15.64 13.94 -3.22
C ARG A 353 14.93 15.11 -3.91
N LEU A 354 15.67 16.08 -4.45
CA LEU A 354 15.07 17.23 -5.15
C LEU A 354 14.53 16.80 -6.52
N THR A 355 15.13 15.78 -7.12
CA THR A 355 14.59 15.13 -8.31
C THR A 355 13.29 14.39 -7.98
N ALA A 356 13.22 13.67 -6.85
CA ALA A 356 11.98 13.05 -6.39
C ALA A 356 10.87 14.09 -6.13
N ALA A 357 11.20 15.22 -5.49
CA ALA A 357 10.27 16.33 -5.29
C ALA A 357 9.78 16.93 -6.62
N ALA A 358 10.65 17.11 -7.61
CA ALA A 358 10.28 17.61 -8.93
C ALA A 358 9.35 16.65 -9.68
N ILE A 359 9.66 15.34 -9.69
CA ILE A 359 8.80 14.32 -10.31
C ILE A 359 7.44 14.28 -9.61
N GLY A 360 7.43 14.28 -8.27
CA GLY A 360 6.19 14.35 -7.48
C GLY A 360 5.37 15.61 -7.78
N ALA A 361 6.02 16.77 -7.88
CA ALA A 361 5.36 18.02 -8.20
C ALA A 361 4.72 18.02 -9.61
N VAL A 362 5.39 17.44 -10.60
CA VAL A 362 4.83 17.30 -11.96
C VAL A 362 3.63 16.34 -11.98
N ALA A 363 3.72 15.21 -11.28
CA ALA A 363 2.61 14.27 -11.17
C ALA A 363 1.38 14.90 -10.48
N LEU A 364 1.62 15.63 -9.38
CA LEU A 364 0.57 16.37 -8.67
C LEU A 364 -0.03 17.50 -9.50
N LEU A 365 0.78 18.14 -10.35
CA LEU A 365 0.29 19.19 -11.25
C LEU A 365 -0.63 18.62 -12.32
N ALA A 366 -0.28 17.45 -12.89
CA ALA A 366 -1.14 16.75 -13.83
C ALA A 366 -2.51 16.41 -13.21
N LEU A 367 -2.53 16.03 -11.92
CA LEU A 367 -3.75 15.79 -11.17
C LEU A 367 -4.52 17.09 -10.88
N ALA A 368 -3.84 18.15 -10.42
CA ALA A 368 -4.45 19.44 -10.11
C ALA A 368 -5.18 20.07 -11.30
N ASN A 369 -4.71 19.81 -12.52
CA ASN A 369 -5.24 20.38 -13.74
C ASN A 369 -6.34 19.54 -14.42
N VAL A 370 -6.72 18.38 -13.88
CA VAL A 370 -7.83 17.57 -14.42
C VAL A 370 -9.12 18.36 -14.72
N PRO A 371 -9.52 19.41 -13.97
CA PRO A 371 -10.71 20.19 -14.31
C PRO A 371 -10.67 20.85 -15.70
N TRP A 372 -9.48 21.10 -16.25
CA TRP A 372 -9.32 21.59 -17.63
C TRP A 372 -9.66 20.53 -18.67
N ALA A 373 -9.43 19.25 -18.38
CA ALA A 373 -9.78 18.17 -19.29
C ALA A 373 -11.29 17.92 -19.32
N THR A 374 -11.97 18.07 -18.18
CA THR A 374 -13.42 17.84 -18.05
C THR A 374 -14.26 19.06 -18.43
N GLY A 375 -13.76 20.26 -18.15
CA GLY A 375 -14.49 21.51 -18.39
C GLY A 375 -14.23 22.15 -19.75
N GLU A 376 -13.12 21.82 -20.41
CA GLU A 376 -12.75 22.39 -21.71
C GLU A 376 -12.46 21.23 -22.70
N ASP A 377 -11.19 20.83 -22.84
CA ASP A 377 -10.76 19.77 -23.75
C ASP A 377 -9.34 19.24 -23.38
N LEU A 378 -8.97 18.10 -23.96
CA LEU A 378 -7.69 17.43 -23.68
C LEU A 378 -6.46 18.24 -24.12
N LEU A 379 -6.52 18.99 -25.23
CA LEU A 379 -5.39 19.80 -25.70
C LEU A 379 -5.14 20.95 -24.73
N THR A 380 -6.20 21.64 -24.30
CA THR A 380 -6.10 22.71 -23.29
C THR A 380 -5.50 22.18 -21.99
N TYR A 381 -5.94 21.01 -21.52
CA TYR A 381 -5.34 20.34 -20.36
C TYR A 381 -3.83 20.12 -20.48
N LEU A 382 -3.38 19.58 -21.63
CA LEU A 382 -1.96 19.31 -21.88
C LEU A 382 -1.13 20.61 -21.94
N LEU A 383 -1.66 21.66 -22.59
CA LEU A 383 -1.00 22.95 -22.69
C LEU A 383 -0.86 23.64 -21.32
N VAL A 384 -1.95 23.71 -20.55
CA VAL A 384 -1.93 24.32 -19.20
C VAL A 384 -0.98 23.56 -18.28
N THR A 385 -1.03 22.23 -18.30
CA THR A 385 -0.12 21.39 -17.51
C THR A 385 1.35 21.58 -17.92
N GLY A 386 1.64 21.66 -19.22
CA GLY A 386 2.99 21.93 -19.72
C GLY A 386 3.53 23.30 -19.28
N VAL A 387 2.70 24.34 -19.36
CA VAL A 387 3.08 25.71 -18.93
C VAL A 387 3.37 25.75 -17.43
N PHE A 388 2.51 25.16 -16.60
CA PHE A 388 2.71 25.14 -15.15
C PHE A 388 3.87 24.24 -14.72
N ALA A 389 4.27 23.27 -15.55
CA ALA A 389 5.43 22.41 -15.29
C ALA A 389 6.77 23.12 -15.58
N ALA A 390 6.77 24.17 -16.42
CA ALA A 390 7.99 24.86 -16.82
C ALA A 390 8.80 25.44 -15.63
N PRO A 391 8.20 26.12 -14.62
CA PRO A 391 8.94 26.58 -13.45
C PRO A 391 9.56 25.44 -12.63
N ILE A 392 8.87 24.29 -12.53
CA ILE A 392 9.41 23.10 -11.84
C ILE A 392 10.66 22.60 -12.58
N ALA A 393 10.57 22.46 -13.91
CA ALA A 393 11.68 22.02 -14.75
C ALA A 393 12.87 22.97 -14.71
N VAL A 394 12.62 24.30 -14.76
CA VAL A 394 13.67 25.33 -14.66
C VAL A 394 14.38 25.28 -13.31
N MET A 395 13.63 25.22 -12.20
CA MET A 395 14.22 25.11 -10.86
C MET A 395 15.01 23.81 -10.70
N TRP A 396 14.48 22.68 -11.18
CA TRP A 396 15.16 21.39 -11.12
C TRP A 396 16.45 21.41 -11.95
N GLY A 397 16.41 21.97 -13.16
CA GLY A 397 17.57 22.18 -14.00
C GLY A 397 18.63 23.08 -13.37
N ALA A 398 18.22 24.16 -12.69
CA ALA A 398 19.13 25.06 -11.98
C ALA A 398 19.83 24.38 -10.79
N VAL A 399 19.08 23.63 -9.98
CA VAL A 399 19.63 22.79 -8.90
C VAL A 399 20.61 21.77 -9.46
N PHE A 400 20.24 21.09 -10.54
CA PHE A 400 21.06 20.08 -11.20
C PHE A 400 22.37 20.68 -11.73
N ALA A 401 22.30 21.82 -12.42
CA ALA A 401 23.48 22.52 -12.95
C ALA A 401 24.42 22.98 -11.83
N LYS A 402 23.87 23.53 -10.74
CA LYS A 402 24.64 23.94 -9.56
C LYS A 402 25.34 22.75 -8.90
N SER A 403 24.65 21.63 -8.75
CA SER A 403 25.22 20.39 -8.17
C SER A 403 26.37 19.83 -9.01
N ARG A 404 26.33 19.99 -10.35
CA ARG A 404 27.39 19.54 -11.26
C ARG A 404 28.62 20.46 -11.26
N ALA A 405 28.43 21.75 -11.00
CA ALA A 405 29.51 22.74 -10.95
C ALA A 405 30.30 22.70 -9.63
N SER A 406 29.66 22.30 -8.52
CA SER A 406 30.31 22.17 -7.22
C SER A 406 31.12 20.87 -7.12
N LYS A 407 32.44 20.93 -7.33
CA LYS A 407 33.35 19.80 -7.03
C LYS A 407 33.65 19.63 -5.53
N LEU A 408 33.28 20.60 -4.69
CA LEU A 408 33.42 20.52 -3.24
C LEU A 408 32.09 20.16 -2.58
N THR A 409 32.14 19.01 -1.91
CA THR A 409 31.36 18.55 -0.73
C THR A 409 29.83 18.61 -0.77
N ASP A 410 29.24 17.51 -0.30
CA ASP A 410 27.81 17.22 -0.08
C ASP A 410 27.02 18.27 0.77
N GLU A 411 27.63 19.39 1.16
CA GLU A 411 27.05 20.42 2.04
C GLU A 411 26.09 21.39 1.34
N VAL A 412 26.30 21.69 0.05
CA VAL A 412 25.45 22.64 -0.70
C VAL A 412 24.05 22.08 -0.96
N ASP A 413 23.89 20.76 -0.90
CA ASP A 413 22.67 20.06 -1.30
C ASP A 413 21.63 19.95 -0.18
N ASP A 414 21.89 20.45 1.04
CA ASP A 414 20.99 20.22 2.18
C ASP A 414 19.79 21.16 2.35
N ASN A 415 19.68 22.17 1.50
CA ASN A 415 18.56 23.11 1.56
C ASN A 415 17.25 22.49 0.99
N PRO A 416 16.17 22.36 1.78
CA PRO A 416 14.89 21.85 1.29
C PRO A 416 14.08 22.87 0.47
N ILE A 417 14.43 24.17 0.52
CA ILE A 417 13.62 25.25 -0.06
C ILE A 417 13.30 25.03 -1.54
N PRO A 418 14.23 24.66 -2.45
CA PRO A 418 13.89 24.46 -3.86
C PRO A 418 12.81 23.37 -4.05
N GLY A 419 12.89 22.29 -3.27
CA GLY A 419 11.88 21.23 -3.31
C GLY A 419 10.53 21.69 -2.77
N LEU A 420 10.52 22.49 -1.71
CA LEU A 420 9.27 23.06 -1.16
C LEU A 420 8.59 24.01 -2.15
N VAL A 421 9.36 24.84 -2.87
CA VAL A 421 8.82 25.73 -3.91
C VAL A 421 8.24 24.93 -5.07
N MET A 422 8.94 23.87 -5.53
CA MET A 422 8.42 22.97 -6.56
C MET A 422 7.08 22.34 -6.14
N LEU A 423 6.99 21.87 -4.89
CA LEU A 423 5.76 21.26 -4.35
C LEU A 423 4.64 22.27 -4.10
N GLY A 424 4.95 23.56 -3.92
CA GLY A 424 3.95 24.61 -3.77
C GLY A 424 3.20 24.93 -5.07
N ILE A 425 3.85 24.76 -6.24
CA ILE A 425 3.24 25.04 -7.55
C ILE A 425 1.95 24.24 -7.80
N PRO A 426 1.91 22.90 -7.68
CA PRO A 426 0.68 22.14 -7.89
C PRO A 426 -0.40 22.47 -6.86
N VAL A 427 -0.03 22.84 -5.62
CA VAL A 427 -1.01 23.26 -4.59
C VAL A 427 -1.69 24.57 -4.99
N LEU A 428 -0.92 25.56 -5.45
CA LEU A 428 -1.47 26.82 -5.96
C LEU A 428 -2.34 26.61 -7.20
N ALA A 429 -1.92 25.71 -8.11
CA ALA A 429 -2.72 25.34 -9.28
C ALA A 429 -4.05 24.71 -8.87
N GLY A 430 -4.03 23.76 -7.92
CA GLY A 430 -5.23 23.09 -7.41
C GLY A 430 -6.20 24.08 -6.77
N LEU A 431 -5.72 24.98 -5.90
CA LEU A 431 -6.55 26.02 -5.29
C LEU A 431 -7.14 26.99 -6.32
N GLY A 432 -6.34 27.40 -7.31
CA GLY A 432 -6.79 28.25 -8.42
C GLY A 432 -7.86 27.57 -9.28
N ASN A 433 -7.69 26.28 -9.58
CA ASN A 433 -8.67 25.50 -10.35
C ASN A 433 -9.95 25.27 -9.55
N ALA A 434 -9.86 25.03 -8.24
CA ALA A 434 -11.03 24.93 -7.36
C ALA A 434 -11.83 26.24 -7.34
N ALA A 435 -11.16 27.39 -7.30
CA ALA A 435 -11.80 28.70 -7.37
C ALA A 435 -12.41 29.00 -8.76
N LYS A 436 -11.77 28.56 -9.85
CA LYS A 436 -12.23 28.80 -11.22
C LYS A 436 -13.44 27.91 -11.59
N PHE A 437 -13.29 26.60 -11.43
CA PHE A 437 -14.24 25.62 -11.94
C PHE A 437 -15.34 25.26 -10.93
N GLY A 438 -15.07 25.42 -9.63
CA GLY A 438 -16.01 25.02 -8.58
C GLY A 438 -16.42 23.55 -8.68
N GLY A 439 -17.69 23.29 -8.39
CA GLY A 439 -18.31 21.96 -8.44
C GLY A 439 -17.74 20.98 -7.41
N HIS A 440 -18.05 19.70 -7.59
CA HIS A 440 -17.67 18.65 -6.64
C HIS A 440 -16.25 18.12 -6.89
N LEU A 441 -15.79 18.08 -8.15
CA LEU A 441 -14.51 17.48 -8.52
C LEU A 441 -13.29 18.36 -8.15
N SER A 442 -13.34 19.67 -8.44
CA SER A 442 -12.18 20.56 -8.31
C SER A 442 -11.70 20.76 -6.86
N PRO A 443 -12.58 20.94 -5.86
CA PRO A 443 -12.18 21.04 -4.45
C PRO A 443 -11.56 19.74 -3.91
N ILE A 444 -12.07 18.57 -4.34
CA ILE A 444 -11.53 17.27 -3.97
C ILE A 444 -10.09 17.14 -4.51
N LEU A 445 -9.88 17.46 -5.79
CA LEU A 445 -8.55 17.44 -6.41
C LEU A 445 -7.57 18.38 -5.71
N ALA A 446 -7.98 19.61 -5.39
CA ALA A 446 -7.15 20.56 -4.65
C ALA A 446 -6.75 20.03 -3.27
N THR A 447 -7.68 19.39 -2.56
CA THR A 447 -7.45 18.77 -1.25
C THR A 447 -6.47 17.60 -1.34
N VAL A 448 -6.70 16.68 -2.28
CA VAL A 448 -5.81 15.52 -2.54
C VAL A 448 -4.40 15.98 -2.89
N VAL A 449 -4.27 16.95 -3.80
CA VAL A 449 -2.98 17.51 -4.21
C VAL A 449 -2.27 18.19 -3.04
N GLY A 450 -3.00 18.98 -2.25
CA GLY A 450 -2.49 19.64 -1.06
C GLY A 450 -1.93 18.66 -0.04
N ILE A 451 -2.67 17.58 0.26
CA ILE A 451 -2.27 16.55 1.22
C ILE A 451 -1.04 15.79 0.73
N ILE A 452 -1.01 15.35 -0.52
CA ILE A 452 0.15 14.61 -1.05
C ILE A 452 1.39 15.54 -1.11
N ALA A 453 1.23 16.80 -1.54
CA ALA A 453 2.32 17.77 -1.49
C ALA A 453 2.85 17.97 -0.05
N LEU A 454 1.94 17.99 0.95
CA LEU A 454 2.31 18.09 2.36
C LEU A 454 3.09 16.86 2.85
N TYR A 455 2.71 15.64 2.46
CA TYR A 455 3.52 14.44 2.74
C TYR A 455 4.95 14.57 2.20
N LEU A 456 5.09 14.97 0.93
CA LEU A 456 6.39 15.12 0.29
C LEU A 456 7.24 16.23 0.95
N ALA A 457 6.61 17.36 1.30
CA ALA A 457 7.25 18.46 2.01
C ALA A 457 7.75 18.03 3.41
N VAL A 458 6.91 17.31 4.15
CA VAL A 458 7.26 16.76 5.47
C VAL A 458 8.40 15.76 5.38
N MET A 459 8.39 14.85 4.41
CA MET A 459 9.51 13.93 4.18
C MET A 459 10.80 14.66 3.82
N LEU A 460 10.71 15.76 3.06
CA LEU A 460 11.87 16.56 2.70
C LEU A 460 12.48 17.29 3.90
N VAL A 461 11.65 17.83 4.80
CA VAL A 461 12.07 18.68 5.93
C VAL A 461 12.43 17.85 7.16
N LEU A 462 11.58 16.91 7.57
CA LEU A 462 11.73 16.18 8.85
C LEU A 462 12.60 14.93 8.75
N ARG A 463 13.23 14.64 7.60
CA ARG A 463 14.03 13.42 7.45
C ARG A 463 15.20 13.28 8.43
N ARG A 464 15.66 14.35 9.08
CA ARG A 464 16.71 14.29 10.11
C ARG A 464 16.17 13.77 11.46
N TYR A 465 14.86 13.82 11.67
CA TYR A 465 14.15 13.44 12.91
C TYR A 465 13.20 12.27 12.63
N PRO A 466 13.69 11.03 12.53
CA PRO A 466 12.88 9.90 12.06
C PRO A 466 11.71 9.56 12.99
N ILE A 467 11.81 9.81 14.30
CA ILE A 467 10.72 9.54 15.25
C ILE A 467 9.62 10.58 15.07
N LEU A 468 9.98 11.87 15.03
CA LEU A 468 9.04 12.95 14.73
C LEU A 468 8.38 12.74 13.36
N LEU A 469 9.15 12.34 12.35
CA LEU A 469 8.63 12.05 11.02
C LEU A 469 7.59 10.93 11.05
N ILE A 470 7.82 9.82 11.78
CA ILE A 470 6.80 8.79 11.97
C ILE A 470 5.54 9.37 12.64
N ALA A 471 5.71 10.22 13.66
CA ALA A 471 4.58 10.84 14.36
C ALA A 471 3.73 11.72 13.44
N ILE A 472 4.37 12.55 12.62
CA ILE A 472 3.68 13.42 11.66
C ILE A 472 3.06 12.60 10.52
N ILE A 473 3.71 11.53 10.04
CA ILE A 473 3.12 10.64 9.02
C ILE A 473 1.83 9.98 9.56
N GLN A 474 1.81 9.53 10.81
CA GLN A 474 0.59 8.99 11.43
C GLN A 474 -0.53 10.03 11.51
N LEU A 475 -0.20 11.27 11.90
CA LEU A 475 -1.16 12.38 11.91
C LEU A 475 -1.70 12.68 10.51
N LEU A 476 -0.82 12.71 9.49
CA LEU A 476 -1.21 12.94 8.11
C LEU A 476 -2.09 11.80 7.56
N ILE A 477 -1.88 10.54 7.97
CA ILE A 477 -2.76 9.42 7.60
C ILE A 477 -4.16 9.68 8.15
N ALA A 478 -4.28 10.09 9.42
CA ALA A 478 -5.57 10.45 10.02
C ALA A 478 -6.23 11.64 9.31
N ILE A 479 -5.47 12.69 9.00
CA ILE A 479 -5.95 13.87 8.25
C ILE A 479 -6.40 13.46 6.84
N SER A 480 -5.68 12.56 6.18
CA SER A 480 -6.04 12.06 4.84
C SER A 480 -7.35 11.28 4.87
N ALA A 481 -7.51 10.39 5.86
CA ALA A 481 -8.75 9.65 6.07
C ALA A 481 -9.92 10.56 6.41
N PHE A 482 -9.69 11.62 7.22
CA PHE A 482 -10.71 12.61 7.54
C PHE A 482 -11.07 13.50 6.35
N ALA A 483 -10.09 13.91 5.53
CA ALA A 483 -10.36 14.65 4.31
C ALA A 483 -11.24 13.84 3.36
N ASN A 484 -10.91 12.55 3.15
CA ASN A 484 -11.76 11.65 2.39
C ASN A 484 -13.16 11.51 3.01
N TYR A 485 -13.24 11.39 4.33
CA TYR A 485 -14.51 11.32 5.04
C TYR A 485 -15.40 12.54 4.75
N LEU A 486 -14.85 13.76 4.70
CA LEU A 486 -15.61 14.99 4.47
C LEU A 486 -16.22 15.10 3.08
N PHE A 487 -15.63 14.48 2.07
CA PHE A 487 -16.15 14.53 0.69
C PHE A 487 -16.69 13.17 0.22
N GLN A 488 -16.88 12.20 1.11
CA GLN A 488 -17.24 10.83 0.73
C GLN A 488 -18.61 10.74 0.02
N ASP A 489 -19.54 11.59 0.42
CA ASP A 489 -20.87 11.79 -0.18
C ASP A 489 -20.84 12.64 -1.45
N GLU A 490 -19.76 13.40 -1.67
CA GLU A 490 -19.48 14.16 -2.91
C GLU A 490 -18.84 13.29 -4.01
N ILE A 491 -18.23 12.14 -3.64
CA ILE A 491 -17.57 11.21 -4.57
C ILE A 491 -18.48 10.73 -5.73
N PRO A 492 -19.76 10.37 -5.49
CA PRO A 492 -20.70 10.10 -6.57
C PRO A 492 -20.78 11.19 -7.64
N PHE A 493 -20.84 12.47 -7.24
CA PHE A 493 -20.91 13.59 -8.18
C PHE A 493 -19.58 13.82 -8.90
N ALA A 494 -18.46 13.65 -8.20
CA ALA A 494 -17.13 13.71 -8.83
C ALA A 494 -16.96 12.61 -9.90
N PHE A 495 -17.43 11.39 -9.62
CA PHE A 495 -17.44 10.31 -10.60
C PHE A 495 -18.39 10.59 -11.76
N ALA A 496 -19.60 11.08 -11.49
CA ALA A 496 -20.55 11.47 -12.52
C ALA A 496 -19.96 12.55 -13.45
N SER A 497 -19.27 13.55 -12.90
CA SER A 497 -18.60 14.62 -13.66
C SER A 497 -17.53 14.10 -14.62
N LEU A 498 -16.87 12.99 -14.28
CA LEU A 498 -15.89 12.35 -15.16
C LEU A 498 -16.62 11.56 -16.25
N VAL A 499 -17.58 10.72 -15.88
CA VAL A 499 -18.18 9.75 -16.79
C VAL A 499 -19.10 10.40 -17.83
N THR A 500 -19.74 11.53 -17.52
CA THR A 500 -20.59 12.26 -18.48
C THR A 500 -19.79 12.90 -19.63
N THR A 501 -18.46 12.94 -19.53
CA THR A 501 -17.60 13.37 -20.64
C THR A 501 -17.48 12.34 -21.76
N VAL A 502 -17.94 11.10 -21.53
CA VAL A 502 -17.88 9.99 -22.50
C VAL A 502 -19.21 9.85 -23.23
N SER A 503 -19.20 10.07 -24.54
CA SER A 503 -20.28 9.67 -25.44
C SER A 503 -20.17 8.20 -25.84
N ASP A 504 -21.29 7.54 -26.18
CA ASP A 504 -21.33 6.17 -26.71
C ASP A 504 -20.62 5.11 -25.84
N LEU A 505 -21.22 4.84 -24.68
CA LEU A 505 -20.74 3.89 -23.66
C LEU A 505 -20.21 2.53 -24.17
N PRO A 506 -20.92 1.81 -25.07
CA PRO A 506 -20.50 0.45 -25.43
C PRO A 506 -19.10 0.39 -26.06
N GLU A 507 -18.67 1.48 -26.70
CA GLU A 507 -17.37 1.56 -27.36
C GLU A 507 -16.25 2.06 -26.41
N HIS A 508 -16.61 2.64 -25.26
CA HIS A 508 -15.67 3.35 -24.37
C HIS A 508 -15.58 2.77 -22.94
N VAL A 509 -15.85 1.47 -22.78
CA VAL A 509 -15.81 0.79 -21.47
C VAL A 509 -14.47 0.98 -20.75
N GLY A 510 -13.35 0.97 -21.48
CA GLY A 510 -12.01 1.20 -20.91
C GLY A 510 -11.84 2.60 -20.32
N THR A 511 -12.46 3.62 -20.91
CA THR A 511 -12.42 5.00 -20.40
C THR A 511 -13.22 5.12 -19.09
N VAL A 512 -14.37 4.45 -19.00
CA VAL A 512 -15.15 4.39 -17.75
C VAL A 512 -14.35 3.71 -16.65
N GLN A 513 -13.69 2.59 -16.95
CA GLN A 513 -12.81 1.91 -16.00
C GLN A 513 -11.64 2.80 -15.55
N PHE A 514 -11.05 3.58 -16.45
CA PHE A 514 -10.04 4.57 -16.09
C PHE A 514 -10.60 5.65 -15.14
N PHE A 515 -11.82 6.12 -15.35
CA PHE A 515 -12.44 7.06 -14.40
C PHE A 515 -12.77 6.43 -13.06
N MET A 516 -13.17 5.15 -13.03
CA MET A 516 -13.32 4.41 -11.78
C MET A 516 -11.99 4.32 -11.02
N PHE A 517 -10.88 4.08 -11.73
CA PHE A 517 -9.53 4.12 -11.16
C PHE A 517 -9.18 5.49 -10.60
N VAL A 518 -9.44 6.57 -11.35
CA VAL A 518 -9.20 7.95 -10.89
C VAL A 518 -10.00 8.24 -9.62
N THR A 519 -11.30 7.93 -9.60
CA THR A 519 -12.17 8.13 -8.43
C THR A 519 -11.69 7.34 -7.22
N ALA A 520 -11.34 6.06 -7.38
CA ALA A 520 -10.77 5.26 -6.29
C ALA A 520 -9.42 5.83 -5.81
N GLY A 521 -8.61 6.38 -6.72
CA GLY A 521 -7.36 7.05 -6.41
C GLY A 521 -7.55 8.32 -5.58
N LEU A 522 -8.55 9.15 -5.89
CA LEU A 522 -8.87 10.36 -5.12
C LEU A 522 -9.19 10.03 -3.65
N CYS A 523 -9.85 8.90 -3.41
CA CYS A 523 -10.20 8.45 -2.06
C CYS A 523 -9.04 7.83 -1.30
N THR A 524 -8.31 6.91 -1.95
CA THR A 524 -7.40 5.98 -1.24
C THR A 524 -5.95 6.46 -1.24
N LEU A 525 -5.49 7.13 -2.30
CA LEU A 525 -4.08 7.41 -2.54
C LEU A 525 -3.43 8.29 -1.47
N PRO A 526 -4.06 9.39 -0.98
CA PRO A 526 -3.41 10.27 0.01
C PRO A 526 -3.01 9.53 1.29
N ALA A 527 -3.91 8.72 1.84
CA ALA A 527 -3.64 7.96 3.05
C ALA A 527 -2.69 6.78 2.78
N ALA A 528 -2.86 6.08 1.66
CA ALA A 528 -2.02 4.94 1.27
C ALA A 528 -0.55 5.31 1.07
N ILE A 529 -0.24 6.53 0.58
CA ILE A 529 1.13 7.06 0.51
C ILE A 529 1.77 7.14 1.90
N GLY A 530 1.04 7.64 2.89
CA GLY A 530 1.50 7.68 4.28
C GLY A 530 1.75 6.28 4.85
N MET A 531 0.83 5.34 4.60
CA MET A 531 0.96 3.94 5.02
C MET A 531 2.18 3.26 4.37
N GLY A 532 2.42 3.51 3.09
CA GLY A 532 3.59 3.01 2.37
C GLY A 532 4.92 3.50 2.93
N ALA A 533 4.97 4.75 3.41
CA ALA A 533 6.17 5.33 3.99
C ALA A 533 6.54 4.74 5.36
N MET A 534 5.58 4.15 6.08
CA MET A 534 5.79 3.64 7.43
C MET A 534 6.81 2.49 7.50
N PHE A 535 6.86 1.62 6.49
CA PHE A 535 7.80 0.51 6.46
C PHE A 535 9.27 0.97 6.43
N PRO A 536 9.74 1.75 5.44
CA PRO A 536 11.13 2.23 5.41
C PRO A 536 11.47 3.12 6.62
N LEU A 537 10.51 3.92 7.12
CA LEU A 537 10.71 4.72 8.34
C LEU A 537 10.93 3.85 9.59
N THR A 538 10.12 2.80 9.76
CA THR A 538 10.23 1.90 10.90
C THR A 538 11.53 1.11 10.84
N ILE A 539 11.92 0.62 9.66
CA ILE A 539 13.22 -0.06 9.47
C ILE A 539 14.39 0.86 9.83
N ARG A 540 14.32 2.15 9.45
CA ARG A 540 15.35 3.14 9.80
C ARG A 540 15.48 3.35 11.32
N VAL A 541 14.38 3.26 12.06
CA VAL A 541 14.37 3.41 13.52
C VAL A 541 14.76 2.11 14.24
N TRP A 542 14.32 0.97 13.71
CA TRP A 542 14.46 -0.34 14.32
C TRP A 542 15.87 -0.93 14.18
N THR A 543 16.47 -0.80 13.00
CA THR A 543 17.75 -1.47 12.67
C THR A 543 18.95 -0.79 13.31
N THR A 544 19.84 -1.56 13.93
CA THR A 544 21.13 -1.06 14.44
C THR A 544 22.31 -1.82 13.86
N GLY A 545 23.06 -1.16 12.97
CA GLY A 545 24.39 -1.62 12.56
C GLY A 545 24.42 -2.84 11.63
N GLY A 546 23.32 -3.15 10.92
CA GLY A 546 23.29 -4.09 9.78
C GLY A 546 23.54 -5.58 10.08
N LYS A 547 24.03 -5.94 11.28
CA LYS A 547 24.45 -7.32 11.60
C LYS A 547 23.34 -8.38 11.51
N ASN A 548 22.09 -8.01 11.80
CA ASN A 548 20.92 -8.91 11.78
C ASN A 548 19.77 -8.34 10.92
N ILE A 549 20.10 -7.75 9.76
CA ILE A 549 19.11 -7.06 8.92
C ILE A 549 17.95 -7.98 8.49
N GLY A 550 18.22 -9.26 8.20
CA GLY A 550 17.18 -10.22 7.78
C GLY A 550 16.16 -10.45 8.90
N ARG A 551 16.65 -10.67 10.13
CA ARG A 551 15.78 -10.79 11.32
C ARG A 551 15.00 -9.52 11.62
N ASP A 552 15.66 -8.37 11.56
CA ASP A 552 15.03 -7.08 11.86
C ASP A 552 13.89 -6.78 10.88
N VAL A 553 14.14 -6.98 9.58
CA VAL A 553 13.13 -6.83 8.53
C VAL A 553 11.98 -7.80 8.72
N GLY A 554 12.27 -9.08 8.98
CA GLY A 554 11.25 -10.10 9.20
C GLY A 554 10.36 -9.83 10.42
N VAL A 555 10.94 -9.38 11.55
CA VAL A 555 10.16 -9.02 12.75
C VAL A 555 9.25 -7.83 12.48
N VAL A 556 9.77 -6.75 11.89
CA VAL A 556 8.99 -5.54 11.59
C VAL A 556 7.85 -5.84 10.61
N TYR A 557 8.13 -6.62 9.56
CA TYR A 557 7.11 -7.00 8.58
C TYR A 557 6.05 -7.95 9.16
N ALA A 558 6.44 -8.93 9.99
CA ALA A 558 5.50 -9.81 10.68
C ALA A 558 4.57 -9.04 11.64
N GLY A 559 5.10 -8.07 12.39
CA GLY A 559 4.31 -7.22 13.29
C GLY A 559 3.23 -6.41 12.56
N ASN A 560 3.60 -5.77 11.44
CA ASN A 560 2.63 -5.11 10.55
C ASN A 560 1.56 -6.07 10.05
N THR A 561 1.97 -7.25 9.64
CA THR A 561 1.04 -8.22 9.07
C THR A 561 0.02 -8.73 10.09
N VAL A 562 0.42 -8.94 11.35
CA VAL A 562 -0.53 -9.24 12.44
C VAL A 562 -1.56 -8.11 12.61
N GLY A 563 -1.11 -6.85 12.56
CA GLY A 563 -2.00 -5.71 12.54
C GLY A 563 -2.97 -5.74 11.36
N SER A 564 -2.46 -5.93 10.15
CA SER A 564 -3.25 -6.04 8.91
C SER A 564 -4.29 -7.16 8.96
N ILE A 565 -3.98 -8.32 9.56
CA ILE A 565 -4.94 -9.41 9.77
C ILE A 565 -6.11 -8.94 10.64
N ILE A 566 -5.82 -8.29 11.77
CA ILE A 566 -6.84 -7.72 12.66
C ILE A 566 -7.64 -6.65 11.92
N GLY A 567 -6.96 -5.77 11.19
CA GLY A 567 -7.56 -4.70 10.41
C GLY A 567 -8.43 -5.15 9.24
N ALA A 568 -8.16 -6.31 8.64
CA ALA A 568 -8.97 -6.87 7.55
C ALA A 568 -10.20 -7.63 8.08
N TRP A 569 -10.05 -8.30 9.23
CA TRP A 569 -11.11 -9.12 9.82
C TRP A 569 -12.09 -8.30 10.66
N LEU A 570 -11.60 -7.46 11.56
CA LEU A 570 -12.43 -6.76 12.55
C LEU A 570 -13.52 -5.86 11.94
N PRO A 571 -13.25 -5.06 10.89
CA PRO A 571 -14.28 -4.23 10.25
C PRO A 571 -15.40 -5.05 9.60
N GLY A 572 -15.05 -6.11 8.86
CA GLY A 572 -15.99 -6.92 8.09
C GLY A 572 -16.90 -7.78 8.96
N PHE A 573 -16.36 -8.36 10.04
CA PHE A 573 -17.08 -9.32 10.88
C PHE A 573 -17.71 -8.72 12.13
N VAL A 574 -17.20 -7.59 12.62
CA VAL A 574 -17.59 -7.04 13.93
C VAL A 574 -18.01 -5.58 13.84
N LEU A 575 -17.15 -4.68 13.35
CA LEU A 575 -17.43 -3.24 13.47
C LEU A 575 -18.56 -2.78 12.54
N MET A 576 -18.49 -3.05 11.24
CA MET A 576 -19.54 -2.56 10.32
C MET A 576 -20.93 -3.09 10.66
N PRO A 577 -21.15 -4.38 10.99
CA PRO A 577 -22.47 -4.87 11.38
C PRO A 577 -23.01 -4.27 12.69
N LEU A 578 -22.14 -3.86 13.62
CA LEU A 578 -22.54 -3.36 14.93
C LEU A 578 -22.69 -1.84 14.99
N ILE A 579 -21.79 -1.10 14.32
CA ILE A 579 -21.69 0.36 14.44
C ILE A 579 -21.79 1.08 13.09
N GLY A 580 -21.91 0.35 11.97
CA GLY A 580 -21.98 0.91 10.62
C GLY A 580 -20.61 1.26 10.03
N MET A 581 -20.60 1.51 8.73
CA MET A 581 -19.41 1.84 7.95
C MET A 581 -18.75 3.15 8.40
N GLU A 582 -19.56 4.19 8.59
CA GLU A 582 -19.14 5.54 9.00
C GLU A 582 -18.34 5.50 10.30
N ARG A 583 -18.89 4.88 11.36
CA ARG A 583 -18.22 4.79 12.66
C ARG A 583 -17.01 3.86 12.64
N THR A 584 -17.02 2.85 11.78
CA THR A 584 -15.84 1.98 11.58
C THR A 584 -14.66 2.79 11.04
N LEU A 585 -14.90 3.75 10.14
CA LEU A 585 -13.88 4.68 9.66
C LEU A 585 -13.33 5.56 10.81
N HIS A 586 -14.20 6.06 11.69
CA HIS A 586 -13.80 6.83 12.87
C HIS A 586 -12.89 6.05 13.82
N VAL A 587 -13.13 4.75 14.01
CA VAL A 587 -12.25 3.88 14.81
C VAL A 587 -10.83 3.85 14.23
N GLY A 588 -10.71 3.72 12.90
CA GLY A 588 -9.40 3.78 12.22
C GLY A 588 -8.71 5.14 12.40
N MET A 589 -9.46 6.25 12.25
CA MET A 589 -8.94 7.61 12.47
C MET A 589 -8.46 7.82 13.90
N ALA A 590 -9.25 7.41 14.89
CA ALA A 590 -8.89 7.48 16.30
C ALA A 590 -7.61 6.68 16.59
N LEU A 591 -7.46 5.49 16.00
CA LEU A 591 -6.25 4.69 16.12
C LEU A 591 -5.02 5.45 15.60
N ASN A 592 -5.05 6.00 14.38
CA ASN A 592 -3.91 6.76 13.84
C ASN A 592 -3.62 8.04 14.66
N LEU A 593 -4.63 8.73 15.17
CA LEU A 593 -4.44 9.87 16.08
C LEU A 593 -3.74 9.46 17.38
N LEU A 594 -4.16 8.34 17.99
CA LEU A 594 -3.51 7.80 19.18
C LEU A 594 -2.05 7.39 18.91
N LEU A 595 -1.78 6.80 17.75
CA LEU A 595 -0.42 6.45 17.33
C LEU A 595 0.45 7.69 17.09
N ALA A 596 -0.12 8.74 16.47
CA ALA A 596 0.55 10.02 16.30
C ALA A 596 0.91 10.66 17.66
N LEU A 597 -0.03 10.66 18.61
CA LEU A 597 0.20 11.18 19.96
C LEU A 597 1.28 10.39 20.70
N MET A 598 1.20 9.06 20.66
CA MET A 598 2.22 8.19 21.25
C MET A 598 3.61 8.49 20.67
N MET A 599 3.71 8.63 19.34
CA MET A 599 4.98 8.90 18.68
C MET A 599 5.50 10.33 18.91
N LEU A 600 4.63 11.33 19.06
CA LEU A 600 5.03 12.68 19.48
C LEU A 600 5.61 12.70 20.90
N ILE A 601 4.97 11.99 21.84
CA ILE A 601 5.48 11.86 23.22
C ILE A 601 6.84 11.16 23.23
N VAL A 602 6.99 10.09 22.45
CA VAL A 602 8.26 9.37 22.31
C VAL A 602 9.33 10.23 21.62
N SER A 603 8.95 11.07 20.67
CA SER A 603 9.86 12.02 20.01
C SER A 603 10.39 13.07 20.98
N ALA A 604 9.61 13.45 22.01
CA ALA A 604 10.07 14.36 23.07
C ALA A 604 11.27 13.81 23.86
N ALA A 605 11.45 12.48 23.85
CA ALA A 605 12.55 11.79 24.52
C ALA A 605 13.76 11.56 23.60
N GLU A 606 13.82 12.18 22.41
CA GLU A 606 15.04 12.23 21.61
C GLU A 606 16.16 12.87 22.45
N PRO A 607 17.25 12.14 22.78
CA PRO A 607 18.26 12.65 23.68
C PRO A 607 18.93 13.89 23.10
N GLU A 608 18.95 14.98 23.88
CA GLU A 608 19.95 16.04 23.69
C GLU A 608 21.34 15.40 23.76
N GLU A 609 22.25 15.76 22.84
CA GLU A 609 23.64 15.31 22.89
C GLU A 609 24.21 15.48 24.31
N SER A 610 24.41 14.36 25.01
CA SER A 610 24.78 14.39 26.42
C SER A 610 26.15 15.05 26.61
N LYS A 611 26.19 16.09 27.44
CA LYS A 611 27.38 16.85 27.87
C LYS A 611 28.49 16.02 28.55
N GLU A 612 28.35 14.70 28.72
CA GLU A 612 29.30 13.86 29.45
C GLU A 612 30.65 13.68 28.74
N GLY A 613 30.73 13.92 27.43
CA GLY A 613 32.00 13.97 26.69
C GLY A 613 32.87 15.20 27.00
N LYS A 614 32.34 16.22 27.69
CA LYS A 614 33.14 17.40 28.10
C LYS A 614 34.01 17.13 29.33
N LYS A 615 33.52 16.36 30.31
CA LYS A 615 34.28 16.14 31.56
C LYS A 615 35.50 15.23 31.40
N SER A 616 35.53 14.35 30.38
CA SER A 616 36.70 13.51 30.14
C SER A 616 37.79 14.17 29.29
N LYS A 617 37.48 15.25 28.56
CA LYS A 617 38.48 15.98 27.74
C LYS A 617 39.02 17.25 28.39
N GLU A 618 38.29 17.86 29.30
CA GLU A 618 38.79 18.99 30.10
C GLU A 618 39.84 18.57 31.16
N ALA A 619 39.94 17.26 31.47
CA ALA A 619 40.95 16.74 32.40
C ALA A 619 42.32 16.46 31.76
N GLU A 620 42.45 16.51 30.42
CA GLU A 620 43.72 16.26 29.70
C GLU A 620 44.29 17.51 28.99
N ALA A 621 43.58 18.64 29.00
CA ALA A 621 43.99 19.87 28.32
C ALA A 621 44.90 20.76 29.20
N GLY A 622 46.05 20.23 29.57
CA GLY A 622 47.15 20.97 30.20
C GLY A 622 48.45 20.73 29.45
N ARG A 623 48.58 21.26 28.22
CA ARG A 623 49.85 21.47 27.51
C ARG A 623 49.66 22.34 26.27
N ASP A 624 50.44 23.41 26.22
CA ASP A 624 50.55 24.43 25.17
C ASP A 624 50.93 23.84 23.79
N ASP A 625 50.31 24.31 22.69
CA ASP A 625 50.96 25.19 21.70
C ASP A 625 50.02 25.56 20.52
N ALA A 626 50.34 26.66 19.85
CA ALA A 626 49.53 27.39 18.87
C ALA A 626 49.33 26.70 17.49
N THR A 627 48.11 26.78 16.94
CA THR A 627 47.77 26.98 15.50
C THR A 627 46.24 27.12 15.32
N LEU A 628 45.76 28.18 14.66
CA LEU A 628 44.43 28.21 14.00
C LEU A 628 44.64 27.53 12.63
N PRO A 629 43.90 26.47 12.23
CA PRO A 629 42.49 26.58 11.81
C PRO A 629 41.63 25.35 12.16
N GLY A 630 40.39 25.55 12.58
CA GLY A 630 39.49 24.45 12.88
C GLY A 630 38.46 24.85 13.93
N THR A 631 37.37 25.48 13.49
CA THR A 631 36.16 25.50 14.32
C THR A 631 35.70 24.06 14.49
N PRO A 632 35.66 23.49 15.70
CA PRO A 632 35.10 22.17 15.90
C PRO A 632 33.62 22.21 15.47
N PRO A 633 33.06 21.12 14.90
CA PRO A 633 31.66 21.12 14.49
C PRO A 633 30.81 21.43 15.73
N LYS A 634 29.96 22.45 15.61
CA LYS A 634 28.90 22.71 16.58
C LYS A 634 28.04 21.45 16.66
N LYS A 635 28.17 20.73 17.77
CA LYS A 635 27.29 19.63 18.14
C LYS A 635 25.96 20.23 18.61
N ASP A 636 25.09 20.46 17.62
CA ASP A 636 23.79 21.10 17.79
C ASP A 636 22.80 20.05 18.34
N GLY A 637 22.36 20.26 19.57
CA GLY A 637 21.23 19.51 20.16
C GLY A 637 19.93 19.69 19.37
N VAL A 638 18.86 19.03 19.82
CA VAL A 638 17.55 19.09 19.17
C VAL A 638 17.08 20.56 19.08
N PRO A 639 16.69 21.08 17.90
CA PRO A 639 16.30 22.48 17.75
C PRO A 639 15.06 22.87 18.54
N VAL A 640 14.97 24.13 18.97
CA VAL A 640 13.80 24.64 19.73
C VAL A 640 12.46 24.40 19.02
N TRP A 641 12.43 24.54 17.69
CA TRP A 641 11.19 24.30 16.92
C TRP A 641 10.68 22.86 17.02
N HIS A 642 11.56 21.88 17.22
CA HIS A 642 11.16 20.48 17.39
C HIS A 642 10.36 20.32 18.68
N ALA A 643 10.89 20.81 19.80
CA ALA A 643 10.20 20.78 21.08
C ALA A 643 8.86 21.53 21.01
N VAL A 644 8.86 22.74 20.41
CA VAL A 644 7.64 23.52 20.18
C VAL A 644 6.61 22.74 19.37
N THR A 645 7.04 22.03 18.32
CA THR A 645 6.15 21.20 17.50
C THR A 645 5.46 20.13 18.34
N VAL A 646 6.22 19.43 19.19
CA VAL A 646 5.66 18.41 20.09
C VAL A 646 4.69 19.03 21.09
N TYR A 647 5.06 20.13 21.75
CA TYR A 647 4.23 20.79 22.76
C TYR A 647 2.95 21.43 22.19
N ILE A 648 2.95 21.83 20.92
CA ILE A 648 1.75 22.35 20.24
C ILE A 648 0.87 21.20 19.74
N LEU A 649 1.44 20.22 19.04
CA LEU A 649 0.64 19.19 18.37
C LEU A 649 0.09 18.14 19.34
N ALA A 650 0.85 17.71 20.34
CA ALA A 650 0.41 16.64 21.23
C ALA A 650 -0.90 16.97 21.99
N PRO A 651 -1.09 18.18 22.56
CA PRO A 651 -2.36 18.56 23.19
C PRO A 651 -3.52 18.77 22.21
N LEU A 652 -3.24 19.06 20.93
CA LEU A 652 -4.27 19.25 19.91
C LEU A 652 -4.91 17.93 19.49
N ILE A 653 -4.19 16.80 19.57
CA ILE A 653 -4.71 15.51 19.11
C ILE A 653 -5.98 15.07 19.87
N PRO A 654 -6.04 15.10 21.22
CA PRO A 654 -7.28 14.82 21.94
C PRO A 654 -8.42 15.78 21.57
N ALA A 655 -8.11 17.05 21.32
CA ALA A 655 -9.11 18.03 20.89
C ALA A 655 -9.65 17.70 19.49
N LEU A 656 -8.80 17.29 18.54
CA LEU A 656 -9.20 16.82 17.22
C LEU A 656 -10.09 15.57 17.29
N ALA A 657 -9.73 14.60 18.15
CA ALA A 657 -10.55 13.41 18.37
C ALA A 657 -11.92 13.76 18.97
N ALA A 658 -11.97 14.70 19.92
CA ALA A 658 -13.21 15.18 20.51
C ALA A 658 -14.06 15.95 19.50
N LEU A 659 -13.46 16.80 18.67
CA LEU A 659 -14.17 17.53 17.61
C LEU A 659 -14.72 16.57 16.55
N LEU A 660 -13.95 15.55 16.15
CA LEU A 660 -14.44 14.50 15.25
C LEU A 660 -15.66 13.81 15.86
N TRP A 661 -15.58 13.39 17.13
CA TRP A 661 -16.70 12.77 17.82
C TRP A 661 -17.91 13.71 17.88
N LEU A 662 -17.74 14.96 18.34
CA LEU A 662 -18.85 15.91 18.48
C LEU A 662 -19.48 16.29 17.13
N GLY A 663 -18.67 16.44 16.08
CA GLY A 663 -19.14 16.81 14.75
C GLY A 663 -19.87 15.69 14.01
N THR A 664 -19.73 14.44 14.47
CA THR A 664 -20.29 13.24 13.80
C THR A 664 -21.25 12.44 14.69
N ASN A 665 -21.27 12.70 16.01
CA ASN A 665 -22.10 11.96 16.96
C ASN A 665 -23.45 12.65 17.16
N GLY A 666 -24.43 12.24 16.35
CA GLY A 666 -25.83 12.67 16.47
C GLY A 666 -26.61 12.32 15.21
N PRO A 667 -27.95 12.25 15.24
CA PRO A 667 -28.74 12.02 14.02
C PRO A 667 -28.50 13.12 12.98
N ASP A 668 -28.47 14.39 13.43
CA ASP A 668 -28.38 15.59 12.59
C ASP A 668 -27.01 16.29 12.68
N ALA A 669 -25.97 15.54 13.01
CA ALA A 669 -24.64 16.13 13.19
C ALA A 669 -24.07 16.63 11.84
N MET A 670 -23.51 17.84 11.83
CA MET A 670 -23.17 18.59 10.62
C MET A 670 -22.15 17.89 9.70
N LEU A 671 -21.30 17.02 10.25
CA LEU A 671 -20.27 16.33 9.47
C LEU A 671 -20.65 14.90 9.11
N ARG A 672 -21.90 14.46 9.31
CA ARG A 672 -22.32 13.12 8.91
C ARG A 672 -22.53 13.02 7.42
N TRP A 673 -22.28 11.83 6.88
CA TRP A 673 -22.51 11.56 5.47
C TRP A 673 -23.97 11.73 5.10
N ASN A 674 -24.20 12.42 3.99
CA ASN A 674 -25.49 12.41 3.35
C ASN A 674 -25.72 11.06 2.66
N LEU A 675 -26.43 10.17 3.34
CA LEU A 675 -26.74 8.82 2.84
C LEU A 675 -27.51 8.84 1.52
N SER A 676 -28.31 9.89 1.27
CA SER A 676 -29.07 10.03 0.04
C SER A 676 -28.15 10.21 -1.18
N GLN A 677 -27.05 10.94 -0.99
CA GLN A 677 -26.03 11.15 -2.03
C GLN A 677 -25.17 9.90 -2.23
N MET A 678 -24.77 9.23 -1.14
CA MET A 678 -23.98 7.99 -1.23
C MET A 678 -24.70 6.86 -1.96
N THR A 679 -26.02 6.77 -1.83
CA THR A 679 -26.84 5.66 -2.35
C THR A 679 -27.37 5.86 -3.77
N LEU A 680 -27.02 6.97 -4.44
CA LEU A 680 -27.53 7.34 -5.76
C LEU A 680 -27.34 6.25 -6.83
N GLY A 681 -26.19 5.55 -6.83
CA GLY A 681 -25.92 4.50 -7.82
C GLY A 681 -25.49 5.05 -9.19
N VAL A 682 -24.69 6.13 -9.19
CA VAL A 682 -24.21 6.87 -10.38
C VAL A 682 -23.36 6.03 -11.36
N PHE A 683 -22.98 4.80 -11.02
CA PHE A 683 -22.43 3.84 -12.00
C PHE A 683 -23.39 3.56 -13.17
N ARG A 684 -24.69 3.86 -13.01
CA ARG A 684 -25.65 3.94 -14.11
C ARG A 684 -25.47 5.29 -14.82
N ILE A 685 -24.83 5.27 -15.99
CA ILE A 685 -24.44 6.52 -16.68
C ILE A 685 -25.66 7.35 -17.12
N SER A 686 -26.80 6.70 -17.42
CA SER A 686 -28.07 7.41 -17.67
C SER A 686 -28.48 8.30 -16.49
N LEU A 687 -28.15 7.89 -15.26
CA LEU A 687 -28.44 8.62 -14.03
C LEU A 687 -27.38 9.71 -13.75
N ALA A 688 -26.14 9.47 -14.18
CA ALA A 688 -25.01 10.35 -13.86
C ALA A 688 -25.20 11.78 -14.41
N ALA A 689 -25.77 11.93 -15.61
CA ALA A 689 -26.07 13.23 -16.18
C ALA A 689 -27.18 13.95 -15.41
N ASP A 690 -28.25 13.23 -15.04
CA ASP A 690 -29.40 13.79 -14.34
C ASP A 690 -29.04 14.24 -12.92
N VAL A 691 -28.21 13.47 -12.21
CA VAL A 691 -27.72 13.76 -10.86
C VAL A 691 -26.90 15.05 -10.80
N LEU A 692 -26.22 15.43 -11.89
CA LEU A 692 -25.44 16.68 -11.95
C LEU A 692 -26.32 17.91 -12.21
N ASN A 693 -27.58 17.73 -12.59
CA ASN A 693 -28.50 18.82 -12.87
C ASN A 693 -29.44 19.06 -11.66
N PRO A 694 -29.22 20.15 -10.89
CA PRO A 694 -29.97 20.42 -9.66
C PRO A 694 -31.46 20.70 -9.90
N GLU A 695 -31.84 21.09 -11.13
CA GLU A 695 -33.24 21.36 -11.48
C GLU A 695 -34.03 20.09 -11.80
N SER A 696 -33.34 18.99 -12.14
CA SER A 696 -33.97 17.72 -12.50
C SER A 696 -33.93 16.66 -11.39
N TRP A 697 -33.04 16.79 -10.40
CA TRP A 697 -32.78 15.75 -9.39
C TRP A 697 -33.02 16.26 -7.97
N GLY A 698 -34.00 15.69 -7.27
CA GLY A 698 -34.23 15.93 -5.83
C GLY A 698 -33.44 14.96 -4.94
N GLU A 699 -33.50 15.15 -3.61
CA GLU A 699 -32.99 14.16 -2.66
C GLU A 699 -34.08 13.15 -2.27
N PRO A 700 -33.82 11.83 -2.32
CA PRO A 700 -34.77 10.83 -1.85
C PRO A 700 -34.89 10.85 -0.34
N ASP A 701 -36.09 10.50 0.15
CA ASP A 701 -36.26 10.15 1.55
C ASP A 701 -35.73 8.73 1.81
N ILE A 702 -34.75 8.61 2.71
CA ILE A 702 -34.17 7.32 3.09
C ILE A 702 -35.07 6.67 4.14
N VAL A 703 -35.93 5.75 3.69
CA VAL A 703 -36.89 5.02 4.53
C VAL A 703 -36.18 3.94 5.36
N TYR A 704 -35.14 3.34 4.79
CA TYR A 704 -34.35 2.30 5.45
C TYR A 704 -32.91 2.36 4.97
N TYR A 705 -31.97 2.15 5.90
CA TYR A 705 -30.55 2.01 5.59
C TYR A 705 -29.91 1.06 6.60
N THR A 706 -29.16 0.07 6.13
CA THR A 706 -28.32 -0.76 6.99
C THR A 706 -27.07 -1.25 6.27
N ASP A 707 -25.95 -1.27 6.98
CA ASP A 707 -24.72 -1.91 6.52
C ASP A 707 -24.74 -3.38 6.94
N GLY A 708 -25.07 -4.26 5.99
CA GLY A 708 -25.14 -5.69 6.24
C GLY A 708 -23.77 -6.40 6.20
N LEU A 709 -23.78 -7.71 6.49
CA LEU A 709 -22.59 -8.57 6.42
C LEU A 709 -22.02 -8.66 5.00
N SER A 710 -22.87 -8.62 3.97
CA SER A 710 -22.48 -8.78 2.56
C SER A 710 -22.62 -7.51 1.73
N THR A 711 -23.66 -6.72 1.96
CA THR A 711 -24.04 -5.53 1.17
C THR A 711 -24.63 -4.45 2.07
N THR A 712 -24.55 -3.20 1.65
CA THR A 712 -25.37 -2.12 2.20
C THR A 712 -26.74 -2.18 1.52
N VAL A 713 -27.80 -2.16 2.31
CA VAL A 713 -29.20 -2.18 1.84
C VAL A 713 -29.83 -0.83 2.14
N SER A 714 -30.41 -0.19 1.14
CA SER A 714 -31.19 1.03 1.31
C SER A 714 -32.59 0.90 0.68
N VAL A 715 -33.57 1.56 1.29
CA VAL A 715 -34.89 1.78 0.68
C VAL A 715 -35.08 3.28 0.56
N GLU A 716 -35.16 3.75 -0.67
CA GLU A 716 -35.36 5.14 -1.02
C GLU A 716 -36.81 5.38 -1.42
N ARG A 717 -37.35 6.54 -1.05
CA ARG A 717 -38.67 7.00 -1.49
C ARG A 717 -38.55 8.29 -2.29
N TRP A 718 -39.03 8.20 -3.52
CA TRP A 718 -39.13 9.28 -4.50
C TRP A 718 -40.61 9.64 -4.69
N GLY A 719 -41.11 10.56 -3.88
CA GLY A 719 -42.54 10.88 -3.84
C GLY A 719 -43.39 9.67 -3.45
N ARG A 720 -44.07 9.05 -4.43
CA ARG A 720 -44.88 7.82 -4.23
C ARG A 720 -44.12 6.54 -4.57
N HIS A 721 -42.96 6.65 -5.22
CA HIS A 721 -42.18 5.51 -5.66
C HIS A 721 -41.18 5.10 -4.58
N TYR A 722 -40.94 3.81 -4.47
CA TYR A 722 -39.98 3.17 -3.59
C TYR A 722 -38.99 2.38 -4.44
N ALA A 723 -37.72 2.42 -4.04
CA ALA A 723 -36.67 1.61 -4.62
C ALA A 723 -35.85 0.95 -3.50
N LEU A 724 -35.83 -0.38 -3.49
CA LEU A 724 -34.91 -1.18 -2.68
C LEU A 724 -33.60 -1.32 -3.47
N LYS A 725 -32.50 -0.89 -2.85
CA LYS A 725 -31.18 -0.93 -3.43
C LYS A 725 -30.20 -1.76 -2.61
N ASN A 726 -29.35 -2.50 -3.30
CA ASN A 726 -28.18 -3.17 -2.75
C ASN A 726 -26.91 -2.52 -3.32
N ASN A 727 -26.08 -1.93 -2.46
CA ASN A 727 -24.90 -1.15 -2.85
C ASN A 727 -25.21 -0.10 -3.95
N GLY A 728 -26.31 0.64 -3.80
CA GLY A 728 -26.74 1.66 -4.77
C GLY A 728 -27.38 1.11 -6.07
N LYS A 729 -27.39 -0.21 -6.28
CA LYS A 729 -28.12 -0.83 -7.40
C LYS A 729 -29.56 -1.11 -7.01
N VAL A 730 -30.52 -0.63 -7.80
CA VAL A 730 -31.94 -0.97 -7.66
C VAL A 730 -32.13 -2.45 -7.98
N ASP A 731 -32.65 -3.21 -7.02
CA ASP A 731 -33.03 -4.62 -7.19
C ASP A 731 -34.54 -4.84 -7.11
N ALA A 732 -35.28 -3.85 -6.61
CA ALA A 732 -36.73 -3.83 -6.62
C ALA A 732 -37.24 -2.39 -6.60
N SER A 733 -38.30 -2.09 -7.35
CA SER A 733 -38.95 -0.78 -7.32
C SER A 733 -40.44 -0.88 -7.66
N ASN A 734 -41.18 0.21 -7.50
CA ASN A 734 -42.55 0.36 -8.01
C ASN A 734 -42.69 1.62 -8.91
N GLY A 735 -41.59 1.99 -9.57
CA GLY A 735 -41.44 3.23 -10.34
C GLY A 735 -40.43 3.08 -11.48
N ASP A 736 -39.42 3.97 -11.56
CA ASP A 736 -38.55 4.16 -12.74
C ASP A 736 -37.87 2.90 -13.29
N ASP A 737 -37.44 1.97 -12.44
CA ASP A 737 -36.75 0.74 -12.88
C ASP A 737 -37.71 -0.42 -13.24
N MET A 738 -39.02 -0.21 -13.11
CA MET A 738 -40.06 -1.21 -13.41
C MET A 738 -40.03 -1.70 -14.86
N PRO A 739 -39.87 -0.86 -15.90
CA PRO A 739 -39.82 -1.33 -17.27
C PRO A 739 -38.72 -2.38 -17.47
N THR A 740 -37.55 -2.19 -16.87
CA THR A 740 -36.47 -3.19 -16.91
C THR A 740 -36.93 -4.51 -16.28
N GLN A 741 -37.45 -4.48 -15.05
CA GLN A 741 -37.88 -5.67 -14.31
C GLN A 741 -38.98 -6.47 -15.03
N ILE A 742 -39.89 -5.78 -15.72
CA ILE A 742 -40.93 -6.36 -16.58
C ILE A 742 -40.30 -6.96 -17.85
N MET A 743 -39.48 -6.17 -18.55
CA MET A 743 -38.89 -6.55 -19.84
C MET A 743 -37.93 -7.73 -19.74
N VAL A 744 -37.29 -7.97 -18.59
CA VAL A 744 -36.49 -9.19 -18.35
C VAL A 744 -37.30 -10.47 -18.62
N SER A 745 -38.61 -10.46 -18.36
CA SER A 745 -39.49 -11.58 -18.70
C SER A 745 -40.20 -11.40 -20.04
N ALA A 746 -40.77 -10.23 -20.28
CA ALA A 746 -41.62 -10.00 -21.44
C ALA A 746 -40.84 -10.09 -22.76
N PHE A 747 -39.60 -9.60 -22.81
CA PHE A 747 -38.79 -9.61 -24.03
C PHE A 747 -38.46 -11.02 -24.53
N PRO A 748 -37.85 -11.93 -23.75
CA PRO A 748 -37.57 -13.29 -24.23
C PRO A 748 -38.85 -14.05 -24.59
N LEU A 749 -39.96 -13.82 -23.88
CA LEU A 749 -41.24 -14.48 -24.17
C LEU A 749 -41.90 -14.00 -25.46
N LEU A 750 -41.88 -12.68 -25.72
CA LEU A 750 -42.39 -12.10 -26.95
C LEU A 750 -41.52 -12.42 -28.18
N MET A 751 -40.23 -12.68 -27.96
CA MET A 751 -39.26 -13.00 -29.02
C MET A 751 -39.05 -14.51 -29.20
N HIS A 752 -39.71 -15.35 -28.39
CA HIS A 752 -39.62 -16.80 -28.52
C HIS A 752 -40.27 -17.25 -29.84
N GLU A 753 -39.59 -18.10 -30.62
CA GLU A 753 -40.02 -18.47 -31.99
C GLU A 753 -41.41 -19.13 -32.02
N GLU A 754 -41.71 -19.94 -31.00
CA GLU A 754 -42.98 -20.66 -30.86
C GLU A 754 -44.06 -19.82 -30.15
N GLY A 755 -43.74 -18.58 -29.78
CA GLY A 755 -44.56 -17.77 -28.88
C GLY A 755 -44.45 -18.22 -27.41
N PRO A 756 -45.20 -17.59 -26.51
CA PRO A 756 -45.08 -17.80 -25.06
C PRO A 756 -45.98 -18.92 -24.51
N GLU A 757 -46.73 -19.64 -25.36
CA GLU A 757 -47.68 -20.68 -24.94
C GLU A 757 -46.98 -21.96 -24.49
N ASP A 758 -47.42 -22.53 -23.36
CA ASP A 758 -47.02 -23.86 -22.87
C ASP A 758 -45.50 -24.02 -22.56
N LEU A 759 -44.77 -22.91 -22.42
CA LEU A 759 -43.35 -22.92 -22.09
C LEU A 759 -43.11 -23.14 -20.59
N ASP A 760 -42.15 -24.01 -20.27
CA ASP A 760 -41.61 -24.14 -18.91
C ASP A 760 -40.56 -23.04 -18.66
N ILE A 761 -40.78 -22.19 -17.65
CA ILE A 761 -39.91 -21.03 -17.38
C ILE A 761 -39.17 -21.16 -16.06
N ALA A 762 -37.84 -21.05 -16.12
CA ALA A 762 -36.98 -20.96 -14.95
C ALA A 762 -36.58 -19.50 -14.69
N ILE A 763 -37.13 -18.90 -13.64
CA ILE A 763 -36.73 -17.55 -13.18
C ILE A 763 -35.68 -17.69 -12.07
N ILE A 764 -34.49 -17.13 -12.30
CA ILE A 764 -33.39 -17.17 -11.32
C ILE A 764 -33.48 -15.93 -10.40
N GLY A 765 -33.94 -16.15 -9.17
CA GLY A 765 -34.07 -15.12 -8.14
C GLY A 765 -35.48 -14.52 -8.06
N PHE A 766 -36.00 -14.33 -6.84
CA PHE A 766 -37.37 -13.85 -6.64
C PHE A 766 -37.50 -12.31 -6.70
N GLY A 767 -36.45 -11.58 -6.30
CA GLY A 767 -36.47 -10.10 -6.30
C GLY A 767 -37.70 -9.52 -5.57
N SER A 768 -38.37 -8.55 -6.20
CA SER A 768 -39.68 -8.01 -5.80
C SER A 768 -40.88 -8.91 -6.16
N GLY A 769 -40.66 -9.97 -6.94
CA GLY A 769 -41.71 -10.75 -7.59
C GLY A 769 -42.24 -10.11 -8.88
N VAL A 770 -41.74 -8.95 -9.33
CA VAL A 770 -42.22 -8.28 -10.55
C VAL A 770 -41.97 -9.11 -11.81
N THR A 771 -40.77 -9.66 -11.97
CA THR A 771 -40.43 -10.51 -13.11
C THR A 771 -41.27 -11.79 -13.13
N VAL A 772 -41.52 -12.39 -11.97
CA VAL A 772 -42.42 -13.55 -11.83
C VAL A 772 -43.85 -13.15 -12.20
N GLY A 773 -44.36 -12.05 -11.65
CA GLY A 773 -45.69 -11.53 -11.96
C GLY A 773 -45.86 -11.23 -13.45
N SER A 774 -44.92 -10.53 -14.06
CA SER A 774 -44.91 -10.24 -15.50
C SER A 774 -44.81 -11.51 -16.35
N THR A 775 -44.14 -12.56 -15.87
CA THR A 775 -44.09 -13.85 -16.56
C THR A 775 -45.44 -14.56 -16.55
N LEU A 776 -46.15 -14.49 -15.42
CA LEU A 776 -47.47 -15.13 -15.25
C LEU A 776 -48.60 -14.44 -16.02
N GLU A 777 -48.36 -13.26 -16.61
CA GLU A 777 -49.28 -12.61 -17.56
C GLU A 777 -49.25 -13.27 -18.95
N PHE A 778 -48.26 -14.13 -19.21
CA PHE A 778 -48.16 -14.93 -20.43
C PHE A 778 -48.71 -16.36 -20.21
N PRO A 779 -49.17 -17.05 -21.25
CA PRO A 779 -49.75 -18.40 -21.18
C PRO A 779 -48.69 -19.51 -20.99
N VAL A 780 -47.83 -19.35 -19.97
CA VAL A 780 -46.69 -20.23 -19.64
C VAL A 780 -47.10 -21.31 -18.63
N ARG A 781 -46.26 -22.33 -18.41
CA ARG A 781 -46.52 -23.44 -17.46
C ARG A 781 -45.99 -23.22 -16.06
#